data_AF-A0AAW2BQ73-F1
#
_entry.id   AF-A0AAW2BQ73-F1
#
_cell.length_a   1.000
_cell.length_b   1.000
_cell.length_c   1.000
_cell.angle_alpha   90.00
_cell.angle_beta   90.00
_cell.angle_gamma   90.00
#
_symmetry.space_group_name_H-M   'P 1'
#
loop_
_entity.id
_entity.type
_entity.pdbx_description
1 polymer ?
#
loop_
_entity_poly.entity_id
_entity_poly.type
_entity_poly.pdbx_seq_one_letter_code
_entity_poly.pdbx_strand_id
1 'polypeptide(L)'
;MNDEECKKALDEFFEHKRDHKLKRSLKDFVDSIYKKNGEGWQDLDDDELKSLLFECLKDKRYLLVMDDIWKIEAWNEVSVSFPTNSNGSRILITSRIKEVALHASSVNNSIPPIPPYELPFLEEDKSWELFSKKVFRGGTCPLELEDLGRQIVKSCHGLPLAIVVLGGLLANKEKTHRTWSKYVGHVNSYLTEERSNCMDILALSYNQLPQRLKPCFLYFVIYPEDFEIPVRQLIRLWIAEGFIRKIGNRNMEDVAEDYLEELIDWSLVQVATKRLDGGVKTCRIHDLLRDLCISESAEEKFLEVHSDVILSPMSKCRRISIHFFNHPYISSNPCKSSNNRSVIGFGGVVGLESPLDKGYNLKWLCKSNKLVRVVELSNMAIYCLIPKKIEKLVLLRYLSISSGVLHVIPDSICNLWNLETLDMRNSQIKCLSKGIWKLQKLRHLYLDGPTYLPRTDNEAGLPNLQVLTGIALNHDTESLFSKARFPNLRKLGLYTLYALESFVLSLSNIHPLRHLQTLKICKYVRLTNPSSLQLTLTKITSRDVPGYSAPHFGVLSNLANLRILKVVDSCNFDLDCNESSFCQLEVFKMARVTDIQWTMKKGAMPRLQRLVIHRCDFHMIPLDELCCLAALRDVEILHLNPELAKELQQLQRSSKSIHL
;
A
#
# COMPACT_ATOMS: atom_id res chain seq x y z
N MET A 1 40.46 -28.95 -19.10
CA MET A 1 40.10 -27.92 -18.12
C MET A 1 38.81 -28.37 -17.48
N ASN A 2 38.80 -29.04 -16.33
CA ASN A 2 39.56 -28.76 -15.10
C ASN A 2 38.88 -27.60 -14.37
N ASP A 3 39.59 -26.93 -13.47
CA ASP A 3 39.10 -25.74 -12.78
C ASP A 3 38.42 -24.71 -13.68
N GLU A 4 38.61 -24.71 -15.02
CA GLU A 4 37.85 -23.89 -15.97
C GLU A 4 36.42 -24.35 -16.33
N GLU A 5 36.05 -25.63 -16.28
CA GLU A 5 34.64 -26.03 -16.43
C GLU A 5 33.87 -25.75 -15.13
N CYS A 6 34.54 -25.90 -13.98
CA CYS A 6 34.05 -25.39 -12.69
C CYS A 6 34.09 -23.86 -12.63
N LYS A 7 35.07 -23.17 -13.21
CA LYS A 7 35.10 -21.69 -13.33
C LYS A 7 34.04 -21.20 -14.28
N LYS A 8 33.73 -21.93 -15.36
CA LYS A 8 32.64 -21.54 -16.28
C LYS A 8 31.28 -21.72 -15.62
N ALA A 9 31.09 -22.79 -14.85
CA ALA A 9 29.89 -22.98 -14.02
C ALA A 9 29.84 -22.05 -12.79
N LEU A 10 30.99 -21.61 -12.26
CA LEU A 10 31.10 -20.62 -11.18
C LEU A 10 30.93 -19.18 -11.70
N ASP A 11 31.41 -18.85 -12.90
CA ASP A 11 31.24 -17.56 -13.56
C ASP A 11 29.81 -17.41 -14.10
N GLU A 12 29.19 -18.49 -14.57
CA GLU A 12 27.74 -18.56 -14.88
C GLU A 12 26.86 -18.53 -13.61
N PHE A 13 27.41 -18.89 -12.43
CA PHE A 13 26.70 -18.84 -11.13
C PHE A 13 26.92 -17.52 -10.38
N PHE A 14 28.04 -16.82 -10.57
CA PHE A 14 28.38 -15.58 -9.85
C PHE A 14 27.97 -14.27 -10.54
N GLU A 15 27.71 -14.24 -11.84
CA GLU A 15 27.23 -13.01 -12.51
C GLU A 15 25.69 -12.96 -12.63
N HIS A 16 24.99 -14.09 -12.49
CA HIS A 16 23.53 -14.17 -12.43
C HIS A 16 22.97 -13.81 -11.04
N LYS A 17 23.05 -12.52 -10.68
CA LYS A 17 22.01 -11.72 -9.97
C LYS A 17 22.61 -10.38 -9.51
N ARG A 18 22.92 -9.51 -10.47
CA ARG A 18 23.03 -8.07 -10.20
C ARG A 18 21.71 -7.40 -10.59
N ASP A 19 20.96 -7.09 -9.54
CA ASP A 19 19.91 -6.08 -9.47
C ASP A 19 18.56 -6.31 -10.21
N HIS A 20 17.76 -7.26 -9.69
CA HIS A 20 16.33 -7.37 -10.03
C HIS A 20 15.53 -6.07 -9.81
N LYS A 21 16.02 -5.13 -8.99
CA LYS A 21 15.42 -3.79 -8.81
C LYS A 21 15.53 -3.00 -10.10
N LEU A 22 16.66 -3.09 -10.82
CA LEU A 22 16.92 -2.37 -12.07
C LEU A 22 15.99 -2.84 -13.19
N LYS A 23 15.89 -4.16 -13.41
CA LYS A 23 14.96 -4.75 -14.39
C LYS A 23 13.51 -4.40 -14.09
N ARG A 24 13.12 -4.40 -12.80
CA ARG A 24 11.78 -3.96 -12.37
C ARG A 24 11.58 -2.47 -12.60
N SER A 25 12.56 -1.63 -12.27
CA SER A 25 12.50 -0.18 -12.49
C SER A 25 12.39 0.16 -13.98
N LEU A 26 13.14 -0.53 -14.85
CA LEU A 26 13.01 -0.40 -16.30
C LEU A 26 11.65 -0.87 -16.78
N LYS A 27 11.17 -2.04 -16.34
CA LYS A 27 9.83 -2.52 -16.66
C LYS A 27 8.75 -1.58 -16.17
N ASP A 28 8.81 -1.08 -14.94
CA ASP A 28 7.87 -0.12 -14.36
C ASP A 28 7.92 1.23 -15.09
N PHE A 29 9.11 1.65 -15.54
CA PHE A 29 9.29 2.86 -16.34
C PHE A 29 8.72 2.72 -17.75
N VAL A 30 9.03 1.61 -18.43
CA VAL A 30 8.43 1.23 -19.73
C VAL A 30 6.92 1.07 -19.57
N ASP A 31 6.41 0.44 -18.50
CA ASP A 31 4.99 0.35 -18.16
C ASP A 31 4.38 1.73 -17.96
N SER A 32 5.07 2.65 -17.29
CA SER A 32 4.62 4.03 -17.06
C SER A 32 4.55 4.84 -18.37
N ILE A 33 5.44 4.55 -19.33
CA ILE A 33 5.46 5.15 -20.66
C ILE A 33 4.37 4.52 -21.56
N TYR A 34 4.24 3.19 -21.59
CA TYR A 34 3.33 2.47 -22.49
C TYR A 34 1.90 2.34 -21.98
N LYS A 35 1.66 2.37 -20.66
CA LYS A 35 0.32 2.65 -20.12
C LYS A 35 -0.24 3.98 -20.62
N LYS A 36 0.58 4.89 -21.19
CA LYS A 36 0.11 6.12 -21.86
C LYS A 36 -0.27 5.91 -23.32
N ASN A 37 0.14 4.81 -23.97
CA ASN A 37 -0.02 4.57 -25.40
C ASN A 37 -0.93 3.37 -25.77
N GLY A 38 -1.38 2.56 -24.81
CA GLY A 38 -2.49 1.62 -25.01
C GLY A 38 -2.17 0.22 -25.54
N GLU A 39 -0.90 -0.13 -25.76
CA GLU A 39 -0.48 -1.48 -26.21
C GLU A 39 0.16 -2.30 -25.08
N GLY A 40 -0.04 -3.63 -25.12
CA GLY A 40 0.52 -4.58 -24.15
C GLY A 40 1.82 -5.21 -24.65
N TRP A 41 2.84 -5.27 -23.78
CA TRP A 41 4.22 -5.68 -24.14
C TRP A 41 4.74 -6.77 -23.19
N GLN A 42 3.90 -7.76 -22.90
CA GLN A 42 4.32 -8.91 -22.11
C GLN A 42 5.19 -9.80 -23.01
N ASP A 43 6.41 -10.10 -22.56
CA ASP A 43 7.38 -11.06 -23.11
C ASP A 43 8.65 -10.51 -23.82
N LEU A 44 8.94 -9.21 -23.72
CA LEU A 44 10.22 -8.67 -24.22
C LEU A 44 11.41 -9.04 -23.33
N ASP A 45 12.53 -9.38 -23.96
CA ASP A 45 13.81 -9.58 -23.28
C ASP A 45 14.46 -8.24 -22.85
N ASP A 46 15.57 -8.31 -22.13
CA ASP A 46 16.20 -7.10 -21.56
C ASP A 46 16.76 -6.17 -22.65
N ASP A 47 17.21 -6.68 -23.80
CA ASP A 47 17.78 -5.86 -24.87
C ASP A 47 16.68 -5.27 -25.78
N GLU A 48 15.58 -6.01 -25.97
CA GLU A 48 14.36 -5.49 -26.59
C GLU A 48 13.74 -4.37 -25.76
N LEU A 49 13.69 -4.50 -24.43
CA LEU A 49 13.21 -3.44 -23.53
C LEU A 49 14.09 -2.17 -23.61
N LYS A 50 15.40 -2.34 -23.63
CA LYS A 50 16.36 -1.21 -23.78
C LYS A 50 16.15 -0.51 -25.13
N SER A 51 16.02 -1.28 -26.21
CA SER A 51 15.81 -0.76 -27.57
C SER A 51 14.47 -0.03 -27.70
N LEU A 52 13.41 -0.60 -27.12
CA LEU A 52 12.08 0.01 -27.08
C LEU A 52 12.11 1.33 -26.32
N LEU A 53 12.80 1.36 -25.18
CA LEU A 53 12.95 2.57 -24.38
C LEU A 53 13.75 3.64 -25.12
N PHE A 54 14.81 3.24 -25.82
CA PHE A 54 15.61 4.12 -26.64
C PHE A 54 14.76 4.80 -27.72
N GLU A 55 14.04 4.01 -28.52
CA GLU A 55 13.17 4.55 -29.59
C GLU A 55 12.04 5.42 -29.01
N CYS A 56 11.51 5.08 -27.84
CA CYS A 56 10.51 5.92 -27.16
C CYS A 56 11.01 7.33 -26.81
N LEU A 57 12.30 7.46 -26.51
CA LEU A 57 12.95 8.68 -26.03
C LEU A 57 13.68 9.44 -27.14
N LYS A 58 13.93 8.80 -28.28
CA LYS A 58 14.79 9.29 -29.38
C LYS A 58 14.38 10.63 -29.96
N ASP A 59 13.10 10.96 -29.97
CA ASP A 59 12.63 12.26 -30.49
C ASP A 59 12.01 13.14 -29.41
N LYS A 60 12.20 12.79 -28.13
CA LYS A 60 11.59 13.49 -27.00
C LYS A 60 12.63 14.16 -26.12
N ARG A 61 12.24 15.27 -25.51
CA ARG A 61 12.98 15.87 -24.40
C ARG A 61 12.54 15.21 -23.10
N TYR A 62 13.47 14.67 -22.33
CA TYR A 62 13.16 13.97 -21.08
C TYR A 62 14.02 14.42 -19.90
N LEU A 63 13.45 14.28 -18.71
CA LEU A 63 14.16 14.34 -17.43
C LEU A 63 13.95 13.00 -16.73
N LEU A 64 15.04 12.28 -16.47
CA LEU A 64 15.01 11.03 -15.71
C LEU A 64 15.69 11.26 -14.35
N VAL A 65 15.07 10.76 -13.29
CA VAL A 65 15.69 10.72 -11.95
C VAL A 65 15.92 9.26 -11.60
N MET A 66 17.18 8.89 -11.44
CA MET A 66 17.59 7.56 -11.00
C MET A 66 18.06 7.66 -9.56
N ASP A 67 17.18 7.23 -8.67
CA ASP A 67 17.40 7.34 -7.24
C ASP A 67 18.16 6.11 -6.70
N ASP A 68 19.18 6.37 -5.89
CA ASP A 68 19.93 5.40 -5.09
C ASP A 68 20.61 4.28 -5.92
N ILE A 69 21.57 4.65 -6.79
CA ILE A 69 22.40 3.69 -7.53
C ILE A 69 23.62 3.29 -6.71
N TRP A 70 23.83 1.98 -6.51
CA TRP A 70 24.89 1.44 -5.66
C TRP A 70 26.11 0.90 -6.43
N LYS A 71 26.01 0.67 -7.74
CA LYS A 71 27.05 0.00 -8.52
C LYS A 71 27.24 0.67 -9.88
N ILE A 72 28.49 0.71 -10.34
CA ILE A 72 28.85 1.24 -11.66
C ILE A 72 28.24 0.37 -12.76
N GLU A 73 28.29 -0.95 -12.59
CA GLU A 73 27.79 -1.91 -13.56
C GLU A 73 26.28 -1.75 -13.79
N ALA A 74 25.53 -1.46 -12.72
CA ALA A 74 24.10 -1.18 -12.80
C ALA A 74 23.82 0.04 -13.69
N TRP A 75 24.61 1.11 -13.57
CA TRP A 75 24.47 2.27 -14.47
C TRP A 75 24.84 1.92 -15.92
N ASN A 76 25.92 1.18 -16.14
CA ASN A 76 26.37 0.82 -17.48
C ASN A 76 25.31 0.02 -18.24
N GLU A 77 24.62 -0.89 -17.55
CA GLU A 77 23.59 -1.74 -18.12
C GLU A 77 22.39 -0.95 -18.68
N VAL A 78 22.03 0.16 -18.03
CA VAL A 78 20.86 0.98 -18.40
C VAL A 78 21.20 2.22 -19.21
N SER A 79 22.42 2.72 -19.11
CA SER A 79 22.83 3.94 -19.81
C SER A 79 22.67 3.82 -21.33
N VAL A 80 22.80 2.61 -21.87
CA VAL A 80 22.66 2.31 -23.31
C VAL A 80 21.24 2.52 -23.82
N SER A 81 20.23 2.53 -22.94
CA SER A 81 18.83 2.74 -23.30
C SER A 81 18.48 4.21 -23.54
N PHE A 82 19.38 5.14 -23.21
CA PHE A 82 19.06 6.57 -23.22
C PHE A 82 19.72 7.26 -24.43
N PRO A 83 18.91 7.79 -25.36
CA PRO A 83 19.44 8.43 -26.55
C PRO A 83 20.08 9.78 -26.20
N THR A 84 21.29 9.98 -26.72
CA THR A 84 22.04 11.23 -26.53
C THR A 84 21.62 12.23 -27.60
N ASN A 85 20.54 12.95 -27.33
CA ASN A 85 20.04 13.97 -28.24
C ASN A 85 20.35 15.35 -27.65
N SER A 86 20.92 16.24 -28.44
CA SER A 86 21.21 17.63 -28.05
C SER A 86 19.93 18.49 -27.93
N ASN A 87 18.82 17.90 -27.49
CA ASN A 87 17.50 18.52 -27.31
C ASN A 87 17.25 19.00 -25.87
N GLY A 88 18.28 18.99 -25.02
CA GLY A 88 18.19 19.44 -23.63
C GLY A 88 17.64 18.40 -22.65
N SER A 89 17.74 17.10 -22.98
CA SER A 89 17.43 16.00 -22.05
C SER A 89 18.45 15.93 -20.90
N ARG A 90 18.01 15.44 -19.75
CA ARG A 90 18.80 15.38 -18.51
C ARG A 90 18.52 14.09 -17.73
N ILE A 91 19.57 13.56 -17.10
CA ILE A 91 19.49 12.44 -16.17
C ILE A 91 20.10 12.91 -14.84
N LEU A 92 19.32 12.85 -13.77
CA LEU A 92 19.77 13.10 -12.40
C LEU A 92 19.98 11.75 -11.72
N ILE A 93 21.18 11.52 -11.20
CA ILE A 93 21.52 10.31 -10.45
C ILE A 93 21.80 10.71 -9.00
N THR A 94 21.22 9.98 -8.06
CA THR A 94 21.61 10.04 -6.65
C THR A 94 22.33 8.74 -6.28
N SER A 95 23.40 8.86 -5.50
CA SER A 95 24.19 7.72 -5.03
C SER A 95 24.89 8.08 -3.73
N ARG A 96 25.10 7.06 -2.88
CA ARG A 96 25.94 7.17 -1.67
C ARG A 96 27.44 6.99 -2.01
N ILE A 97 27.76 6.59 -3.25
CA ILE A 97 29.10 6.19 -3.68
C ILE A 97 29.59 7.19 -4.74
N LYS A 98 30.64 7.94 -4.41
CA LYS A 98 31.18 9.01 -5.25
C LYS A 98 31.68 8.49 -6.60
N GLU A 99 32.26 7.29 -6.59
CA GLU A 99 32.80 6.60 -7.77
C GLU A 99 31.72 6.31 -8.81
N VAL A 100 30.50 5.98 -8.39
CA VAL A 100 29.35 5.77 -9.29
C VAL A 100 29.01 7.07 -10.02
N ALA A 101 28.93 8.19 -9.30
CA ALA A 101 28.62 9.49 -9.89
C ALA A 101 29.72 9.98 -10.85
N LEU A 102 31.00 9.79 -10.47
CA LEU A 102 32.13 10.11 -11.34
C LEU A 102 32.09 9.29 -12.63
N HIS A 103 31.90 7.98 -12.51
CA HIS A 103 31.80 7.09 -13.66
C HIS A 103 30.65 7.49 -14.58
N ALA A 104 29.45 7.72 -14.03
CA ALA A 104 28.28 8.11 -14.81
C ALA A 104 28.50 9.42 -15.59
N SER A 105 29.26 10.36 -15.03
CA SER A 105 29.61 11.61 -15.69
C SER A 105 30.60 11.45 -16.86
N SER A 106 31.40 10.38 -16.86
CA SER A 106 32.46 10.13 -17.84
C SER A 106 32.06 9.22 -19.01
N VAL A 107 30.87 8.62 -18.99
CA VAL A 107 30.44 7.67 -20.04
C VAL A 107 30.31 8.34 -21.42
N ASN A 108 30.06 9.65 -21.46
CA ASN A 108 29.93 10.38 -22.72
C ASN A 108 31.19 11.19 -23.03
N ASN A 109 32.07 10.63 -23.87
CA ASN A 109 33.31 11.27 -24.31
C ASN A 109 33.11 12.63 -25.02
N SER A 110 31.87 13.00 -25.37
CA SER A 110 31.55 14.27 -26.01
C SER A 110 31.31 15.43 -25.03
N ILE A 111 31.26 15.18 -23.72
CA ILE A 111 31.05 16.21 -22.68
C ILE A 111 32.13 16.08 -21.61
N PRO A 112 32.76 17.17 -21.14
CA PRO A 112 33.70 17.11 -20.02
C PRO A 112 33.01 16.58 -18.75
N PRO A 113 33.69 15.77 -17.92
CA PRO A 113 33.10 15.18 -16.72
C PRO A 113 32.53 16.25 -15.79
N ILE A 114 31.27 16.09 -15.40
CA ILE A 114 30.62 16.97 -14.44
C ILE A 114 30.99 16.48 -13.03
N PRO A 115 31.61 17.31 -12.18
CA PRO A 115 31.91 16.90 -10.82
C PRO A 115 30.61 16.57 -10.07
N PRO A 116 30.58 15.46 -9.29
CA PRO A 116 29.42 15.13 -8.48
C PRO A 116 29.06 16.28 -7.53
N TYR A 117 27.77 16.56 -7.42
CA TYR A 117 27.28 17.48 -6.41
C TYR A 117 27.19 16.75 -5.06
N GLU A 118 28.14 17.03 -4.17
CA GLU A 118 28.13 16.51 -2.81
C GLU A 118 27.11 17.30 -1.99
N LEU A 119 26.04 16.61 -1.54
CA LEU A 119 24.97 17.24 -0.78
C LEU A 119 25.52 17.68 0.60
N PRO A 120 25.52 18.99 0.92
CA PRO A 120 26.12 19.48 2.16
C PRO A 120 25.26 19.11 3.37
N PHE A 121 25.91 19.04 4.53
CA PHE A 121 25.21 19.01 5.81
C PHE A 121 24.46 20.32 6.06
N LEU A 122 23.40 20.27 6.86
CA LEU A 122 22.69 21.47 7.26
C LEU A 122 23.55 22.31 8.22
N GLU A 123 23.61 23.60 7.95
CA GLU A 123 24.20 24.58 8.86
C GLU A 123 23.43 24.65 10.19
N GLU A 124 24.04 25.18 11.25
CA GLU A 124 23.45 25.20 12.60
C GLU A 124 22.06 25.85 12.63
N ASP A 125 21.87 26.99 11.95
CA ASP A 125 20.58 27.68 11.93
C ASP A 125 19.52 26.94 11.13
N LYS A 126 19.89 26.29 10.02
CA LYS A 126 18.95 25.46 9.23
C LYS A 126 18.60 24.17 9.94
N SER A 127 19.55 23.60 10.67
CA SER A 127 19.33 22.45 11.54
C SER A 127 18.36 22.79 12.67
N TRP A 128 18.55 23.95 13.31
CA TRP A 128 17.63 24.46 14.31
C TRP A 128 16.24 24.75 13.73
N GLU A 129 16.16 25.39 12.57
CA GLU A 129 14.89 25.69 11.88
C GLU A 129 14.11 24.39 11.61
N LEU A 130 14.77 23.36 11.09
CA LEU A 130 14.17 22.05 10.84
C LEU A 130 13.70 21.38 12.14
N PHE A 131 14.56 21.34 13.16
CA PHE A 131 14.25 20.77 14.46
C PHE A 131 13.05 21.47 15.12
N SER A 132 13.06 22.80 15.17
CA SER A 132 12.02 23.62 15.77
C SER A 132 10.68 23.39 15.07
N LYS A 133 10.66 23.39 13.73
CA LYS A 133 9.46 23.06 12.94
C LYS A 133 8.91 21.68 13.28
N LYS A 134 9.77 20.69 13.53
CA LYS A 134 9.35 19.33 13.89
C LYS A 134 8.83 19.22 15.32
N VAL A 135 9.52 19.79 16.30
CA VAL A 135 9.17 19.70 17.72
C VAL A 135 7.90 20.49 18.04
N PHE A 136 7.79 21.71 17.50
CA PHE A 136 6.70 22.63 17.83
C PHE A 136 5.55 22.61 16.81
N ARG A 137 5.65 21.83 15.73
CA ARG A 137 4.60 21.63 14.71
C ARG A 137 4.06 22.96 14.15
N GLY A 138 4.94 23.94 13.96
CA GLY A 138 4.60 25.30 13.49
C GLY A 138 4.32 26.32 14.60
N GLY A 139 4.34 25.92 15.88
CA GLY A 139 4.34 26.83 17.01
C GLY A 139 5.71 27.44 17.30
N THR A 140 5.74 28.42 18.21
CA THR A 140 6.97 29.10 18.65
C THR A 140 7.67 28.34 19.78
N CYS A 141 9.01 28.28 19.73
CA CYS A 141 9.82 27.74 20.81
C CYS A 141 9.82 28.69 22.02
N PRO A 142 9.58 28.21 23.26
CA PRO A 142 9.86 28.99 24.47
C PRO A 142 11.36 29.33 24.55
N LEU A 143 11.69 30.57 24.93
CA LEU A 143 13.08 31.05 25.02
C LEU A 143 13.95 30.17 25.94
N GLU A 144 13.39 29.69 27.04
CA GLU A 144 14.08 28.82 28.02
C GLU A 144 14.52 27.46 27.46
N LEU A 145 13.95 27.03 26.33
CA LEU A 145 14.26 25.74 25.70
C LEU A 145 15.17 25.88 24.48
N GLU A 146 15.36 27.09 23.98
CA GLU A 146 16.12 27.31 22.75
C GLU A 146 17.58 26.86 22.90
N ASP A 147 18.25 27.26 23.98
CA ASP A 147 19.64 26.90 24.23
C ASP A 147 19.84 25.39 24.37
N LEU A 148 18.97 24.72 25.14
CA LEU A 148 18.99 23.26 25.29
C LEU A 148 18.71 22.56 23.96
N GLY A 149 17.75 23.09 23.18
CA GLY A 149 17.40 22.56 21.88
C GLY A 149 18.55 22.65 20.88
N ARG A 150 19.23 23.81 20.82
CA ARG A 150 20.40 24.00 19.97
C ARG A 150 21.55 23.08 20.37
N GLN A 151 21.77 22.83 21.66
CA GLN A 151 22.74 21.84 22.14
C GLN A 151 22.41 20.43 21.65
N ILE A 152 21.15 20.01 21.74
CA ILE A 152 20.70 18.69 21.24
C ILE A 152 20.89 18.60 19.72
N VAL A 153 20.50 19.62 18.97
CA VAL A 153 20.60 19.62 17.50
C VAL A 153 22.04 19.60 17.02
N LYS A 154 22.95 20.26 17.75
CA LYS A 154 24.38 20.26 17.43
C LYS A 154 24.98 18.86 17.41
N SER A 155 24.45 17.97 18.25
CA SER A 155 24.86 16.57 18.32
C SER A 155 24.51 15.77 17.07
N CYS A 156 23.61 16.27 16.21
CA CYS A 156 23.26 15.63 14.93
C CYS A 156 24.23 15.96 13.80
N HIS A 157 25.20 16.86 14.02
CA HIS A 157 26.20 17.26 13.02
C HIS A 157 25.59 17.64 11.65
N GLY A 158 24.43 18.30 11.65
CA GLY A 158 23.74 18.75 10.43
C GLY A 158 23.05 17.66 9.60
N LEU A 159 22.96 16.41 10.09
CA LEU A 159 22.24 15.32 9.41
C LEU A 159 20.71 15.47 9.52
N PRO A 160 19.98 15.69 8.41
CA PRO A 160 18.54 15.94 8.45
C PRO A 160 17.74 14.81 9.10
N LEU A 161 18.09 13.54 8.84
CA LEU A 161 17.36 12.40 9.39
C LEU A 161 17.48 12.33 10.92
N ALA A 162 18.69 12.46 11.46
CA ALA A 162 18.95 12.48 12.90
C ALA A 162 18.17 13.61 13.59
N ILE A 163 18.17 14.81 12.98
CA ILE A 163 17.42 15.97 13.46
C ILE A 163 15.92 15.68 13.48
N VAL A 164 15.36 15.11 12.42
CA VAL A 164 13.93 14.82 12.30
C VAL A 164 13.49 13.74 13.30
N VAL A 165 14.32 12.73 13.54
CA VAL A 165 14.05 11.64 14.49
C VAL A 165 14.13 12.14 15.93
N LEU A 166 15.16 12.91 16.30
CA LEU A 166 15.21 13.56 17.63
C LEU A 166 14.08 14.58 17.83
N GLY A 167 13.75 15.33 16.78
CA GLY A 167 12.63 16.25 16.80
C GLY A 167 11.29 15.53 17.03
N GLY A 168 11.10 14.38 16.39
CA GLY A 168 9.94 13.50 16.61
C GLY A 168 9.88 12.97 18.04
N LEU A 169 11.00 12.50 18.59
CA LEU A 169 11.11 12.08 19.99
C LEU A 169 10.69 13.22 20.95
N LEU A 170 11.26 14.41 20.80
CA LEU A 170 11.01 15.53 21.71
C LEU A 170 9.64 16.19 21.51
N ALA A 171 9.06 16.11 20.31
CA ALA A 171 7.68 16.54 20.06
C ALA A 171 6.69 15.84 21.00
N ASN A 172 6.96 14.56 21.29
CA ASN A 172 6.15 13.67 22.13
C ASN A 172 6.55 13.70 23.62
N LYS A 173 7.44 14.60 24.03
CA LYS A 173 7.83 14.80 25.42
C LYS A 173 7.31 16.13 25.96
N GLU A 174 7.30 16.23 27.28
CA GLU A 174 6.98 17.47 27.96
C GLU A 174 8.02 18.55 27.60
N LYS A 175 7.54 19.73 27.23
CA LYS A 175 8.36 20.86 26.78
C LYS A 175 8.77 21.69 28.00
N THR A 176 9.53 21.07 28.89
CA THR A 176 10.03 21.67 30.14
C THR A 176 11.55 21.61 30.19
N HIS A 177 12.17 22.63 30.79
CA HIS A 177 13.63 22.70 30.93
C HIS A 177 14.19 21.43 31.57
N ARG A 178 13.58 20.96 32.65
CA ARG A 178 13.97 19.71 33.36
C ARG A 178 14.02 18.50 32.43
N THR A 179 13.05 18.36 31.53
CA THR A 179 12.98 17.22 30.62
C THR A 179 14.06 17.33 29.55
N TRP A 180 14.25 18.51 28.95
CA TRP A 180 15.23 18.73 27.90
C TRP A 180 16.67 18.63 28.41
N SER A 181 16.97 19.12 29.61
CA SER A 181 18.30 18.97 30.22
C SER A 181 18.68 17.50 30.42
N LYS A 182 17.72 16.61 30.73
CA LYS A 182 17.99 15.16 30.79
C LYS A 182 18.37 14.60 29.43
N TYR A 183 17.70 15.06 28.37
CA TYR A 183 17.99 14.60 27.00
C TYR A 183 19.33 15.12 26.49
N VAL A 184 19.73 16.34 26.83
CA VAL A 184 21.12 16.81 26.59
C VAL A 184 22.11 15.83 27.23
N GLY A 185 21.91 15.47 28.50
CA GLY A 185 22.77 14.50 29.19
C GLY A 185 22.78 13.11 28.53
N HIS A 186 21.61 12.58 28.15
CA HIS A 186 21.52 11.29 27.47
C HIS A 186 22.18 11.31 26.09
N VAL A 187 21.86 12.31 25.26
CA VAL A 187 22.44 12.47 23.92
C VAL A 187 23.97 12.56 24.03
N ASN A 188 24.48 13.36 24.95
CA ASN A 188 25.93 13.46 25.17
C ASN A 188 26.55 12.13 25.63
N SER A 189 25.86 11.35 26.47
CA SER A 189 26.35 10.03 26.92
C SER A 189 26.41 8.97 25.82
N TYR A 190 25.55 9.06 24.80
CA TYR A 190 25.57 8.16 23.62
C TYR A 190 26.62 8.58 22.58
N LEU A 191 27.17 9.79 22.69
CA LEU A 191 28.05 10.41 21.69
C LEU A 191 29.48 10.63 22.21
N THR A 192 29.87 10.02 23.33
CA THR A 192 31.20 10.20 23.94
C THR A 192 32.33 9.47 23.22
N GLU A 193 32.05 8.64 22.21
CA GLU A 193 33.09 7.97 21.41
C GLU A 193 33.39 8.78 20.14
N GLU A 194 34.68 8.89 19.77
CA GLU A 194 35.21 9.66 18.62
C GLU A 194 34.69 9.20 17.23
N ARG A 195 33.70 8.31 17.19
CA ARG A 195 32.96 7.88 16.00
C ARG A 195 31.47 7.77 16.31
N SER A 196 30.84 8.88 16.68
CA SER A 196 29.39 8.97 16.82
C SER A 196 28.73 8.72 15.46
N ASN A 197 28.09 7.56 15.31
CA ASN A 197 27.40 7.22 14.07
C ASN A 197 25.94 7.66 14.17
N CYS A 198 25.35 8.08 13.04
CA CYS A 198 23.92 8.41 12.92
C CYS A 198 23.01 7.36 13.60
N MET A 199 23.43 6.09 13.57
CA MET A 199 22.73 4.96 14.18
C MET A 199 22.50 5.09 15.69
N ASP A 200 23.42 5.68 16.45
CA ASP A 200 23.28 5.82 17.91
C ASP A 200 22.14 6.78 18.26
N ILE A 201 21.98 7.84 17.46
CA ILE A 201 20.89 8.81 17.58
C ILE A 201 19.54 8.16 17.23
N LEU A 202 19.51 7.32 16.21
CA LEU A 202 18.30 6.57 15.83
C LEU A 202 17.93 5.56 16.93
N ALA A 203 18.92 4.84 17.48
CA ALA A 203 18.75 3.86 18.55
C ALA A 203 18.19 4.51 19.83
N LEU A 204 18.60 5.75 20.15
CA LEU A 204 18.03 6.51 21.27
C LEU A 204 16.50 6.64 21.13
N SER A 205 15.99 6.94 19.94
CA SER A 205 14.55 7.09 19.71
C SER A 205 13.80 5.77 19.85
N TYR A 206 14.39 4.66 19.41
CA TYR A 206 13.85 3.32 19.66
C TYR A 206 13.83 2.97 21.15
N ASN A 207 14.92 3.24 21.87
CA ASN A 207 15.03 2.95 23.29
C ASN A 207 13.99 3.68 24.13
N GLN A 208 13.65 4.92 23.75
CA GLN A 208 12.66 5.76 24.41
C GLN A 208 11.20 5.44 24.01
N LEU A 209 11.00 4.62 22.98
CA LEU A 209 9.68 4.26 22.47
C LEU A 209 8.89 3.44 23.52
N PRO A 210 7.58 3.69 23.71
CA PRO A 210 6.75 2.87 24.58
C PRO A 210 6.84 1.38 24.24
N GLN A 211 6.95 0.52 25.25
CA GLN A 211 7.12 -0.93 25.08
C GLN A 211 6.04 -1.58 24.20
N ARG A 212 4.83 -0.99 24.17
CA ARG A 212 3.72 -1.46 23.32
C ARG A 212 3.94 -1.23 21.81
N LEU A 213 4.73 -0.22 21.44
CA LEU A 213 4.99 0.16 20.05
C LEU A 213 6.24 -0.54 19.49
N LYS A 214 7.21 -0.92 20.34
CA LYS A 214 8.45 -1.59 19.90
C LYS A 214 8.19 -2.80 18.99
N PRO A 215 7.30 -3.75 19.33
CA PRO A 215 7.02 -4.88 18.43
C PRO A 215 6.43 -4.45 17.08
N CYS A 216 5.62 -3.39 17.05
CA CYS A 216 5.04 -2.85 15.82
C CYS A 216 6.12 -2.21 14.93
N PHE A 217 7.06 -1.48 15.52
CA PHE A 217 8.20 -0.87 14.83
C PHE A 217 9.19 -1.92 14.28
N LEU A 218 9.60 -2.89 15.10
CA LEU A 218 10.47 -3.99 14.65
C LEU A 218 9.82 -4.83 13.55
N TYR A 219 8.49 -4.92 13.52
CA TYR A 219 7.79 -5.70 12.50
C TYR A 219 7.95 -5.15 11.08
N PHE A 220 8.35 -3.89 10.90
CA PHE A 220 8.60 -3.33 9.55
C PHE A 220 9.70 -4.08 8.79
N VAL A 221 10.59 -4.78 9.49
CA VAL A 221 11.65 -5.62 8.90
C VAL A 221 11.09 -6.75 8.04
N ILE A 222 9.81 -7.14 8.21
CA ILE A 222 9.20 -8.14 7.31
C ILE A 222 9.26 -7.68 5.86
N TYR A 223 9.21 -6.38 5.59
CA TYR A 223 9.10 -5.86 4.24
C TYR A 223 10.48 -5.75 3.56
N PRO A 224 10.54 -5.96 2.22
CA PRO A 224 11.70 -5.59 1.43
C PRO A 224 12.04 -4.11 1.58
N GLU A 225 13.28 -3.76 1.25
CA GLU A 225 13.71 -2.37 1.14
C GLU A 225 12.84 -1.60 0.13
N ASP A 226 12.61 -0.30 0.38
CA ASP A 226 11.73 0.60 -0.38
C ASP A 226 10.26 0.19 -0.58
N PHE A 227 9.84 -0.92 0.04
CA PHE A 227 8.49 -1.44 -0.16
C PHE A 227 7.43 -0.44 0.34
N GLU A 228 6.49 -0.06 -0.53
CA GLU A 228 5.36 0.78 -0.13
C GLU A 228 4.32 -0.05 0.62
N ILE A 229 4.26 0.11 1.95
CA ILE A 229 3.53 -0.80 2.85
C ILE A 229 2.04 -0.44 2.91
N PRO A 230 1.11 -1.36 2.57
CA PRO A 230 -0.31 -1.15 2.75
C PRO A 230 -0.73 -1.17 4.22
N VAL A 231 -1.15 -0.02 4.76
CA VAL A 231 -1.47 0.15 6.19
C VAL A 231 -2.53 -0.82 6.69
N ARG A 232 -3.59 -1.06 5.90
CA ARG A 232 -4.66 -2.01 6.29
C ARG A 232 -4.17 -3.45 6.39
N GLN A 233 -3.16 -3.83 5.62
CA GLN A 233 -2.54 -5.15 5.76
C GLN A 233 -1.69 -5.18 7.04
N LEU A 234 -0.82 -4.20 7.23
CA LEU A 234 0.04 -4.08 8.41
C LEU A 234 -0.75 -4.15 9.73
N ILE A 235 -1.85 -3.43 9.85
CA ILE A 235 -2.74 -3.46 11.03
C ILE A 235 -3.27 -4.86 11.31
N ARG A 236 -3.75 -5.57 10.28
CA ARG A 236 -4.26 -6.94 10.43
C ARG A 236 -3.15 -7.90 10.87
N LEU A 237 -1.93 -7.71 10.37
CA LEU A 237 -0.77 -8.49 10.80
C LEU A 237 -0.44 -8.21 12.28
N TRP A 238 -0.39 -6.94 12.71
CA TRP A 238 -0.14 -6.59 14.11
C TRP A 238 -1.20 -7.16 15.07
N ILE A 239 -2.47 -7.13 14.68
CA ILE A 239 -3.57 -7.73 15.45
C ILE A 239 -3.38 -9.25 15.53
N ALA A 240 -3.11 -9.91 14.41
CA ALA A 240 -2.94 -11.37 14.36
C ALA A 240 -1.71 -11.86 15.13
N GLU A 241 -0.62 -11.08 15.14
CA GLU A 241 0.57 -11.27 16.00
C GLU A 241 0.26 -11.06 17.48
N GLY A 242 -0.77 -10.27 17.80
CA GLY A 242 -1.16 -9.91 19.16
C GLY A 242 -0.35 -8.77 19.76
N PHE A 243 0.19 -7.87 18.92
CA PHE A 243 0.86 -6.65 19.39
C PHE A 243 -0.12 -5.62 19.92
N ILE A 244 -1.35 -5.63 19.40
CA ILE A 244 -2.39 -4.69 19.75
C ILE A 244 -3.13 -5.18 20.99
N ARG A 245 -3.15 -4.36 22.04
CA ARG A 245 -3.88 -4.62 23.28
C ARG A 245 -5.30 -4.08 23.14
N LYS A 246 -6.31 -4.87 23.48
CA LYS A 246 -7.70 -4.40 23.50
C LYS A 246 -7.90 -3.40 24.65
N ILE A 247 -8.34 -2.18 24.32
CA ILE A 247 -8.59 -1.09 25.27
C ILE A 247 -10.10 -0.90 25.38
N GLY A 248 -10.69 -1.36 26.49
CA GLY A 248 -12.13 -1.28 26.73
C GLY A 248 -12.95 -1.88 25.58
N ASN A 249 -13.93 -1.10 25.09
CA ASN A 249 -14.81 -1.47 23.98
C ASN A 249 -14.34 -0.93 22.62
N ARG A 250 -13.14 -0.33 22.53
CA ARG A 250 -12.62 0.19 21.26
C ARG A 250 -12.33 -0.95 20.29
N ASN A 251 -12.49 -0.68 19.00
CA ASN A 251 -12.15 -1.63 17.96
C ASN A 251 -10.63 -1.78 17.86
N MET A 252 -10.14 -3.01 17.58
CA MET A 252 -8.70 -3.27 17.53
C MET A 252 -8.03 -2.62 16.31
N GLU A 253 -8.71 -2.51 15.17
CA GLU A 253 -8.17 -1.80 14.00
C GLU A 253 -7.99 -0.31 14.30
N ASP A 254 -8.91 0.31 15.03
CA ASP A 254 -8.82 1.73 15.40
C ASP A 254 -7.64 1.94 16.37
N VAL A 255 -7.46 1.07 17.38
CA VAL A 255 -6.29 1.12 18.28
C VAL A 255 -4.97 0.88 17.54
N ALA A 256 -4.98 0.03 16.51
CA ALA A 256 -3.80 -0.22 15.69
C ALA A 256 -3.49 0.95 14.74
N GLU A 257 -4.50 1.66 14.23
CA GLU A 257 -4.31 2.92 13.50
C GLU A 257 -3.67 3.97 14.43
N ASP A 258 -4.14 4.12 15.68
CA ASP A 258 -3.50 5.02 16.67
C ASP A 258 -2.02 4.68 16.88
N TYR A 259 -1.68 3.39 17.00
CA TYR A 259 -0.28 2.95 17.18
C TYR A 259 0.59 3.36 15.99
N LEU A 260 0.07 3.27 14.76
CA LEU A 260 0.77 3.71 13.57
C LEU A 260 0.93 5.23 13.53
N GLU A 261 -0.13 5.97 13.88
CA GLU A 261 -0.08 7.43 13.98
C GLU A 261 0.96 7.88 15.00
N GLU A 262 1.07 7.22 16.16
CA GLU A 262 2.14 7.47 17.12
C GLU A 262 3.53 7.22 16.51
N LEU A 263 3.75 6.13 15.78
CA LEU A 263 5.05 5.88 15.12
C LEU A 263 5.39 6.94 14.06
N ILE A 264 4.38 7.47 13.36
CA ILE A 264 4.54 8.58 12.41
C ILE A 264 4.86 9.89 13.15
N ASP A 265 4.19 10.15 14.27
CA ASP A 265 4.42 11.32 15.12
C ASP A 265 5.83 11.31 15.75
N TRP A 266 6.43 10.14 15.91
CA TRP A 266 7.83 9.95 16.32
C TRP A 266 8.82 10.09 15.16
N SER A 267 8.35 10.36 13.94
CA SER A 267 9.13 10.40 12.71
C SER A 267 9.86 9.10 12.36
N LEU A 268 9.44 7.97 12.94
CA LEU A 268 10.04 6.65 12.67
C LEU A 268 9.44 5.97 11.43
N VAL A 269 8.25 6.42 11.01
CA VAL A 269 7.52 5.92 9.84
C VAL A 269 7.05 7.09 9.00
N GLN A 270 7.20 6.99 7.68
CA GLN A 270 6.83 8.02 6.72
C GLN A 270 5.50 7.69 6.04
N VAL A 271 4.66 8.70 5.86
CA VAL A 271 3.42 8.57 5.08
C VAL A 271 3.76 8.63 3.59
N ALA A 272 3.48 7.55 2.86
CA ALA A 272 3.71 7.48 1.43
C ALA A 272 2.52 8.02 0.63
N THR A 273 1.32 7.51 0.90
CA THR A 273 0.10 8.00 0.27
C THR A 273 -1.06 8.08 1.28
N LYS A 274 -1.96 9.04 1.06
CA LYS A 274 -3.19 9.20 1.83
C LYS A 274 -4.39 8.59 1.09
N ARG A 275 -5.39 8.14 1.86
CA ARG A 275 -6.70 7.72 1.39
C ARG A 275 -7.52 8.98 1.05
N LEU A 276 -8.62 8.78 0.32
CA LEU A 276 -9.57 9.86 0.02
C LEU A 276 -10.25 10.43 1.28
N ASP A 277 -10.29 9.66 2.38
CA ASP A 277 -10.81 10.09 3.69
C ASP A 277 -9.74 10.79 4.56
N GLY A 278 -8.54 11.08 4.01
CA GLY A 278 -7.44 11.71 4.73
C GLY A 278 -6.55 10.75 5.54
N GLY A 279 -7.03 9.54 5.85
CA GLY A 279 -6.26 8.54 6.60
C GLY A 279 -5.08 7.96 5.80
N VAL A 280 -4.12 7.34 6.49
CA VAL A 280 -2.92 6.79 5.83
C VAL A 280 -3.28 5.56 4.99
N LYS A 281 -2.99 5.59 3.68
CA LYS A 281 -3.23 4.47 2.76
C LYS A 281 -2.02 3.55 2.74
N THR A 282 -0.84 4.13 2.55
CA THR A 282 0.44 3.43 2.53
C THR A 282 1.49 4.22 3.30
N CYS A 283 2.49 3.52 3.82
CA CYS A 283 3.61 4.08 4.57
C CYS A 283 4.94 3.45 4.11
N ARG A 284 6.05 4.08 4.51
CA ARG A 284 7.42 3.61 4.27
C ARG A 284 8.25 3.77 5.54
N ILE A 285 9.31 3.00 5.65
CA ILE A 285 10.36 3.17 6.65
C ILE A 285 11.64 3.58 5.91
N HIS A 286 12.38 4.53 6.48
CA HIS A 286 13.66 4.95 5.93
C HIS A 286 14.70 3.83 6.12
N ASP A 287 15.62 3.65 5.17
CA ASP A 287 16.58 2.53 5.16
C ASP A 287 17.39 2.43 6.46
N LEU A 288 18.01 3.52 6.93
CA LEU A 288 18.75 3.53 8.21
C LEU A 288 17.87 3.15 9.43
N LEU A 289 16.58 3.50 9.43
CA LEU A 289 15.66 3.07 10.49
C LEU A 289 15.28 1.60 10.34
N ARG A 290 15.21 1.08 9.11
CA ARG A 290 15.04 -0.34 8.84
C ARG A 290 16.27 -1.13 9.27
N ASP A 291 17.47 -0.63 9.03
CA ASP A 291 18.73 -1.23 9.47
C ASP A 291 18.79 -1.31 11.00
N LEU A 292 18.35 -0.25 11.69
CA LEU A 292 18.17 -0.28 13.14
C LEU A 292 17.16 -1.36 13.55
N CYS A 293 16.01 -1.45 12.90
CA CYS A 293 15.06 -2.52 13.22
C CYS A 293 15.65 -3.92 12.97
N ILE A 294 16.51 -4.10 11.96
CA ILE A 294 17.19 -5.37 11.67
C ILE A 294 18.16 -5.73 12.80
N SER A 295 19.00 -4.79 13.24
CA SER A 295 19.96 -5.04 14.33
C SER A 295 19.23 -5.39 15.63
N GLU A 296 18.24 -4.57 16.02
CA GLU A 296 17.44 -4.79 17.23
C GLU A 296 16.63 -6.11 17.17
N SER A 297 16.10 -6.46 15.98
CA SER A 297 15.37 -7.72 15.81
C SER A 297 16.26 -8.95 15.95
N ALA A 298 17.52 -8.87 15.51
CA ALA A 298 18.49 -9.94 15.63
C ALA A 298 18.89 -10.17 17.09
N GLU A 299 19.14 -9.09 17.84
CA GLU A 299 19.45 -9.14 19.28
C GLU A 299 18.31 -9.78 20.09
N GLU A 300 17.06 -9.39 19.82
CA GLU A 300 15.88 -9.92 20.52
C GLU A 300 15.43 -11.30 20.02
N LYS A 301 16.04 -11.83 18.95
CA LYS A 301 15.56 -13.03 18.21
C LYS A 301 14.09 -12.89 17.82
N PHE A 302 13.70 -11.67 17.48
CA PHE A 302 12.32 -11.28 17.23
C PHE A 302 11.84 -11.78 15.87
N LEU A 303 12.69 -11.61 14.85
CA LEU A 303 12.40 -11.88 13.45
C LEU A 303 13.67 -12.11 12.65
N GLU A 304 13.61 -12.99 11.66
CA GLU A 304 14.63 -13.16 10.63
C GLU A 304 14.08 -12.86 9.23
N VAL A 305 14.92 -12.26 8.39
CA VAL A 305 14.68 -12.08 6.96
C VAL A 305 15.60 -13.00 6.20
N HIS A 306 15.03 -13.81 5.32
CA HIS A 306 15.76 -14.69 4.42
C HIS A 306 15.55 -14.21 3.00
N SER A 307 16.63 -14.04 2.24
CA SER A 307 16.60 -13.59 0.85
C SER A 307 17.48 -14.48 -0.02
N ASP A 308 17.37 -14.33 -1.35
CA ASP A 308 18.21 -15.04 -2.33
C ASP A 308 19.73 -14.91 -2.05
N VAL A 309 20.15 -13.87 -1.32
CA VAL A 309 21.56 -13.55 -1.02
C VAL A 309 22.04 -14.21 0.28
N ILE A 310 21.13 -14.53 1.21
CA ILE A 310 21.47 -15.01 2.55
C ILE A 310 20.71 -16.31 2.81
N LEU A 311 21.29 -17.44 2.35
CA LEU A 311 20.83 -18.79 2.67
C LEU A 311 21.53 -19.31 3.93
N SER A 312 21.39 -18.62 5.05
CA SER A 312 21.89 -19.12 6.34
C SER A 312 20.96 -20.19 6.92
N PRO A 313 21.47 -21.20 7.65
CA PRO A 313 20.62 -22.15 8.37
C PRO A 313 19.67 -21.41 9.31
N MET A 314 18.36 -21.64 9.17
CA MET A 314 17.35 -20.94 9.98
C MET A 314 17.63 -21.09 11.47
N SER A 315 17.74 -19.96 12.18
CA SER A 315 17.92 -19.95 13.63
C SER A 315 16.56 -20.15 14.34
N LYS A 316 16.56 -20.25 15.68
CA LYS A 316 15.34 -20.44 16.50
C LYS A 316 14.51 -19.15 16.64
N CYS A 317 14.35 -18.38 15.57
CA CYS A 317 13.58 -17.14 15.58
C CYS A 317 12.07 -17.38 15.61
N ARG A 318 11.33 -16.39 16.14
CA ARG A 318 9.88 -16.51 16.31
C ARG A 318 9.10 -16.17 15.04
N ARG A 319 9.71 -15.48 14.08
CA ARG A 319 9.06 -14.93 12.89
C ARG A 319 10.02 -14.96 11.73
N ILE A 320 9.51 -15.32 10.56
CA ILE A 320 10.31 -15.38 9.35
C ILE A 320 9.63 -14.59 8.26
N SER A 321 10.41 -13.70 7.65
CA SER A 321 10.10 -13.11 6.37
C SER A 321 11.00 -13.70 5.29
N ILE A 322 10.41 -13.97 4.15
CA ILE A 322 11.04 -14.67 3.04
C ILE A 322 10.94 -13.76 1.82
N HIS A 323 12.07 -13.36 1.25
CA HIS A 323 12.16 -12.50 0.07
C HIS A 323 12.80 -13.30 -1.08
N PHE A 324 11.98 -13.97 -1.89
CA PHE A 324 12.48 -14.79 -3.00
C PHE A 324 12.01 -14.26 -4.34
N PHE A 325 12.96 -13.93 -5.22
CA PHE A 325 12.64 -13.59 -6.60
C PHE A 325 12.60 -14.84 -7.49
N ASN A 326 13.18 -15.98 -7.04
CA ASN A 326 13.10 -17.28 -7.70
C ASN A 326 12.39 -18.32 -6.81
N HIS A 327 11.38 -18.99 -7.37
CA HIS A 327 10.43 -19.87 -6.66
C HIS A 327 10.90 -21.23 -6.06
N PRO A 328 12.08 -21.82 -6.35
CA PRO A 328 12.39 -23.21 -5.94
C PRO A 328 12.43 -23.49 -4.42
N TYR A 329 12.62 -22.46 -3.60
CA TYR A 329 12.88 -22.64 -2.15
C TYR A 329 11.61 -22.87 -1.31
N ILE A 330 10.43 -22.45 -1.79
CA ILE A 330 9.17 -22.64 -1.03
C ILE A 330 8.79 -24.13 -0.98
N SER A 331 9.16 -24.90 -2.02
CA SER A 331 8.96 -26.35 -2.09
C SER A 331 9.91 -27.17 -1.20
N SER A 332 11.10 -26.65 -0.87
CA SER A 332 12.15 -27.40 -0.17
C SER A 332 12.03 -27.42 1.35
N ASN A 333 10.90 -26.95 1.91
CA ASN A 333 10.67 -26.79 3.35
C ASN A 333 11.72 -25.85 3.97
N PRO A 334 11.51 -24.52 3.91
CA PRO A 334 12.45 -23.57 4.49
C PRO A 334 12.73 -23.92 5.96
N CYS A 335 11.70 -24.31 6.70
CA CYS A 335 11.77 -24.50 8.15
C CYS A 335 12.07 -25.94 8.57
N LYS A 336 13.32 -26.21 8.98
CA LYS A 336 13.57 -27.25 10.00
C LYS A 336 12.67 -26.97 11.21
N SER A 337 12.14 -28.01 11.86
CA SER A 337 11.09 -27.91 12.90
C SER A 337 11.34 -26.77 13.89
N SER A 338 10.58 -25.68 13.75
CA SER A 338 10.82 -24.43 14.47
C SER A 338 9.52 -23.88 15.03
N ASN A 339 9.62 -23.22 16.18
CA ASN A 339 8.50 -22.66 16.94
C ASN A 339 7.98 -21.33 16.35
N ASN A 340 7.89 -21.26 15.03
CA ASN A 340 7.57 -20.04 14.31
C ASN A 340 6.11 -19.64 14.54
N ARG A 341 5.93 -18.35 14.79
CA ARG A 341 4.64 -17.68 14.96
C ARG A 341 4.18 -17.00 13.69
N SER A 342 5.08 -16.69 12.77
CA SER A 342 4.72 -16.13 11.47
C SER A 342 5.63 -16.55 10.34
N VAL A 343 5.00 -16.71 9.18
CA VAL A 343 5.64 -16.96 7.89
C VAL A 343 5.09 -15.95 6.91
N ILE A 344 5.95 -15.08 6.40
CA ILE A 344 5.58 -14.02 5.47
C ILE A 344 6.45 -14.14 4.24
N GLY A 345 5.85 -14.00 3.07
CA GLY A 345 6.53 -14.13 1.79
C GLY A 345 6.34 -12.90 0.90
N PHE A 346 7.45 -12.46 0.31
CA PHE A 346 7.51 -11.45 -0.75
C PHE A 346 8.26 -12.03 -1.94
N GLY A 347 7.73 -11.82 -3.13
CA GLY A 347 8.33 -12.32 -4.36
C GLY A 347 8.29 -11.35 -5.52
N GLY A 348 9.04 -11.70 -6.57
CA GLY A 348 9.08 -10.98 -7.83
C GLY A 348 7.96 -11.42 -8.78
N VAL A 349 7.52 -10.51 -9.65
CA VAL A 349 6.72 -10.87 -10.82
C VAL A 349 7.68 -11.42 -11.87
N VAL A 350 8.04 -12.69 -11.75
CA VAL A 350 8.62 -13.44 -12.86
C VAL A 350 7.45 -14.08 -13.61
N GLY A 351 7.52 -14.08 -14.95
CA GLY A 351 6.44 -14.42 -15.85
C GLY A 351 5.67 -15.69 -15.48
N LEU A 352 4.43 -15.76 -15.98
CA LEU A 352 3.42 -16.81 -15.83
C LEU A 352 3.86 -18.22 -16.29
N GLU A 353 5.14 -18.57 -16.25
CA GLU A 353 5.66 -19.90 -16.57
C GLU A 353 5.63 -20.87 -15.37
N SER A 354 4.95 -20.53 -14.27
CA SER A 354 4.40 -21.59 -13.44
C SER A 354 3.14 -22.07 -14.15
N PRO A 355 3.08 -23.32 -14.64
CA PRO A 355 1.85 -23.85 -15.20
C PRO A 355 0.74 -23.58 -14.19
N LEU A 356 -0.32 -22.87 -14.59
CA LEU A 356 -1.47 -22.56 -13.74
C LEU A 356 -2.01 -23.81 -12.99
N ASP A 357 -1.69 -25.00 -13.50
CA ASP A 357 -2.06 -26.31 -12.98
C ASP A 357 -1.17 -26.86 -11.84
N LYS A 358 0.03 -26.31 -11.57
CA LYS A 358 0.95 -26.83 -10.54
C LYS A 358 1.22 -25.81 -9.43
N GLY A 359 0.21 -25.56 -8.59
CA GLY A 359 0.39 -24.74 -7.39
C GLY A 359 1.46 -25.29 -6.42
N TYR A 360 2.16 -24.39 -5.73
CA TYR A 360 3.19 -24.74 -4.75
C TYR A 360 2.56 -25.43 -3.54
N ASN A 361 3.11 -26.59 -3.17
CA ASN A 361 2.58 -27.38 -2.06
C ASN A 361 3.17 -26.92 -0.71
N LEU A 362 2.33 -26.34 0.14
CA LEU A 362 2.74 -25.84 1.46
C LEU A 362 2.69 -26.90 2.57
N LYS A 363 2.87 -28.19 2.24
CA LYS A 363 2.90 -29.32 3.20
C LYS A 363 3.78 -29.04 4.42
N TRP A 364 4.87 -28.32 4.22
CA TRP A 364 5.83 -27.97 5.25
C TRP A 364 5.25 -27.09 6.37
N LEU A 365 4.31 -26.19 6.03
CA LEU A 365 3.64 -25.32 7.02
C LEU A 365 3.03 -26.17 8.14
N CYS A 366 2.28 -27.21 7.76
CA CYS A 366 1.59 -28.09 8.71
C CYS A 366 2.51 -29.08 9.44
N LYS A 367 3.69 -29.40 8.88
CA LYS A 367 4.64 -30.34 9.50
C LYS A 367 5.43 -29.69 10.63
N SER A 368 5.90 -28.46 10.41
CA SER A 368 6.91 -27.84 11.27
C SER A 368 6.42 -26.67 12.12
N ASN A 369 5.27 -26.04 11.81
CA ASN A 369 4.90 -24.73 12.36
C ASN A 369 3.62 -24.77 13.20
N LYS A 370 3.55 -25.61 14.25
CA LYS A 370 2.34 -25.73 15.09
C LYS A 370 1.95 -24.44 15.84
N LEU A 371 2.90 -23.52 16.01
CA LEU A 371 2.70 -22.25 16.74
C LEU A 371 2.35 -21.06 15.83
N VAL A 372 2.18 -21.31 14.53
CA VAL A 372 1.94 -20.24 13.55
C VAL A 372 0.60 -19.55 13.80
N ARG A 373 0.66 -18.22 13.79
CA ARG A 373 -0.47 -17.29 13.92
C ARG A 373 -0.71 -16.52 12.62
N VAL A 374 0.34 -16.27 11.84
CA VAL A 374 0.28 -15.50 10.59
C VAL A 374 0.92 -16.27 9.45
N VAL A 375 0.18 -16.43 8.36
CA VAL A 375 0.69 -16.88 7.06
C VAL A 375 0.26 -15.84 6.03
N GLU A 376 1.23 -15.11 5.46
CA GLU A 376 1.00 -14.10 4.42
C GLU A 376 1.88 -14.41 3.21
N LEU A 377 1.28 -14.96 2.16
CA LEU A 377 1.98 -15.34 0.94
C LEU A 377 1.38 -14.68 -0.31
N SER A 378 0.44 -13.75 -0.17
CA SER A 378 -0.19 -13.09 -1.34
C SER A 378 0.77 -12.18 -2.10
N ASN A 379 1.81 -11.67 -1.43
CA ASN A 379 2.84 -10.82 -2.03
C ASN A 379 3.93 -11.62 -2.79
N MET A 380 3.81 -12.94 -2.87
CA MET A 380 4.76 -13.81 -3.60
C MET A 380 4.42 -13.97 -5.08
N ALA A 381 3.25 -13.51 -5.53
CA ALA A 381 2.73 -13.75 -6.89
C ALA A 381 2.70 -15.25 -7.29
N ILE A 382 2.59 -16.16 -6.32
CA ILE A 382 2.49 -17.60 -6.54
C ILE A 382 1.08 -18.13 -6.27
N TYR A 383 0.71 -19.20 -6.96
CA TYR A 383 -0.45 -20.00 -6.58
C TYR A 383 -0.04 -21.13 -5.64
N CYS A 384 -0.76 -21.28 -4.53
CA CYS A 384 -0.53 -22.31 -3.52
C CYS A 384 -1.62 -23.37 -3.52
N LEU A 385 -1.23 -24.61 -3.23
CA LEU A 385 -2.14 -25.67 -2.83
C LEU A 385 -2.31 -25.65 -1.31
N ILE A 386 -3.56 -25.70 -0.84
CA ILE A 386 -3.85 -25.80 0.59
C ILE A 386 -3.31 -27.15 1.11
N PRO A 387 -2.43 -27.16 2.11
CA PRO A 387 -1.87 -28.39 2.63
C PRO A 387 -2.93 -29.28 3.28
N LYS A 388 -2.83 -30.59 3.06
CA LYS A 388 -3.62 -31.58 3.80
C LYS A 388 -3.33 -31.40 5.29
N LYS A 389 -4.38 -31.23 6.10
CA LYS A 389 -4.31 -31.00 7.56
C LYS A 389 -4.01 -29.56 8.01
N ILE A 390 -4.35 -28.55 7.20
CA ILE A 390 -4.23 -27.13 7.60
C ILE A 390 -4.98 -26.83 8.90
N GLU A 391 -6.08 -27.54 9.18
CA GLU A 391 -6.87 -27.41 10.42
C GLU A 391 -6.07 -27.67 11.69
N LYS A 392 -4.89 -28.32 11.60
CA LYS A 392 -3.98 -28.54 12.74
C LYS A 392 -3.26 -27.27 13.20
N LEU A 393 -3.26 -26.20 12.40
CA LEU A 393 -2.69 -24.91 12.75
C LEU A 393 -3.65 -24.14 13.65
N VAL A 394 -3.95 -24.70 14.83
CA VAL A 394 -5.03 -24.22 15.72
C VAL A 394 -4.82 -22.79 16.25
N LEU A 395 -3.59 -22.27 16.20
CA LEU A 395 -3.25 -20.92 16.61
C LEU A 395 -3.32 -19.90 15.46
N LEU A 396 -3.60 -20.34 14.23
CA LEU A 396 -3.64 -19.48 13.06
C LEU A 396 -4.76 -18.43 13.18
N ARG A 397 -4.39 -17.17 12.97
CA ARG A 397 -5.28 -16.00 13.03
C ARG A 397 -5.35 -15.24 11.71
N TYR A 398 -4.29 -15.28 10.91
CA TYR A 398 -4.23 -14.63 9.62
C TYR A 398 -3.75 -15.62 8.56
N LEU A 399 -4.57 -15.83 7.53
CA LEU A 399 -4.24 -16.64 6.38
C LEU A 399 -4.48 -15.82 5.11
N SER A 400 -3.41 -15.57 4.37
CA SER A 400 -3.44 -14.92 3.06
C SER A 400 -2.65 -15.75 2.07
N ILE A 401 -3.36 -16.37 1.12
CA ILE A 401 -2.80 -17.23 0.08
C ILE A 401 -3.60 -17.05 -1.22
N SER A 402 -2.90 -17.11 -2.35
CA SER A 402 -3.52 -17.14 -3.67
C SER A 402 -3.59 -18.59 -4.16
N SER A 403 -4.64 -18.98 -4.87
CA SER A 403 -4.78 -20.33 -5.43
C SER A 403 -5.49 -20.33 -6.78
N GLY A 404 -4.82 -20.86 -7.81
CA GLY A 404 -5.34 -20.92 -9.17
C GLY A 404 -6.37 -22.03 -9.39
N VAL A 405 -6.30 -23.10 -8.60
CA VAL A 405 -7.14 -24.31 -8.76
C VAL A 405 -8.29 -24.41 -7.74
N LEU A 406 -8.32 -23.52 -6.75
CA LEU A 406 -9.29 -23.60 -5.68
C LEU A 406 -10.58 -22.86 -6.05
N HIS A 407 -11.65 -23.63 -6.29
CA HIS A 407 -12.98 -23.09 -6.56
C HIS A 407 -13.91 -23.07 -5.34
N VAL A 408 -13.63 -23.89 -4.34
CA VAL A 408 -14.41 -23.96 -3.09
C VAL A 408 -13.46 -23.88 -1.91
N ILE A 409 -13.76 -23.02 -0.94
CA ILE A 409 -12.98 -23.02 0.32
C ILE A 409 -13.21 -24.36 1.03
N PRO A 410 -12.15 -25.14 1.34
CA PRO A 410 -12.31 -26.45 1.93
C PRO A 410 -12.65 -26.35 3.43
N ASP A 411 -13.39 -27.34 3.93
CA ASP A 411 -13.80 -27.40 5.35
C ASP A 411 -12.60 -27.43 6.32
N SER A 412 -11.42 -27.84 5.86
CA SER A 412 -10.20 -27.78 6.64
C SER A 412 -9.81 -26.34 7.02
N ILE A 413 -10.01 -25.35 6.15
CA ILE A 413 -9.85 -23.93 6.50
C ILE A 413 -10.94 -23.52 7.49
N CYS A 414 -12.16 -23.97 7.28
CA CYS A 414 -13.30 -23.63 8.14
C CYS A 414 -13.21 -24.20 9.56
N ASN A 415 -12.31 -25.16 9.81
CA ASN A 415 -12.03 -25.68 11.14
C ASN A 415 -10.94 -24.88 11.90
N LEU A 416 -10.42 -23.81 11.32
CA LEU A 416 -9.48 -22.88 11.99
C LEU A 416 -10.24 -21.87 12.87
N TRP A 417 -10.75 -22.32 14.02
CA TRP A 417 -11.66 -21.51 14.85
C TRP A 417 -11.07 -20.20 15.40
N ASN A 418 -9.75 -20.04 15.38
CA ASN A 418 -9.05 -18.82 15.79
C ASN A 418 -8.78 -17.84 14.63
N LEU A 419 -9.21 -18.15 13.41
CA LEU A 419 -8.97 -17.32 12.24
C LEU A 419 -9.73 -15.99 12.34
N GLU A 420 -8.99 -14.89 12.28
CA GLU A 420 -9.48 -13.51 12.34
C GLU A 420 -9.47 -12.86 10.94
N THR A 421 -8.52 -13.24 10.07
CA THR A 421 -8.45 -12.79 8.68
C THR A 421 -8.24 -13.96 7.72
N LEU A 422 -9.10 -14.04 6.70
CA LEU A 422 -8.94 -14.91 5.54
C LEU A 422 -8.90 -14.04 4.28
N ASP A 423 -7.75 -14.03 3.61
CA ASP A 423 -7.52 -13.30 2.37
C ASP A 423 -7.19 -14.29 1.25
N MET A 424 -8.15 -14.46 0.35
CA MET A 424 -8.05 -15.37 -0.79
C MET A 424 -8.21 -14.57 -2.10
N ARG A 425 -7.83 -13.29 -2.09
CA ARG A 425 -7.71 -12.51 -3.32
C ARG A 425 -6.67 -13.16 -4.24
N ASN A 426 -6.79 -12.94 -5.54
CA ASN A 426 -6.10 -13.65 -6.60
C ASN A 426 -6.36 -15.17 -6.59
N SER A 427 -7.55 -15.59 -6.14
CA SER A 427 -8.01 -16.98 -6.22
C SER A 427 -9.36 -17.06 -6.92
N GLN A 428 -9.63 -18.17 -7.61
CA GLN A 428 -10.86 -18.37 -8.39
C GLN A 428 -11.99 -19.01 -7.57
N ILE A 429 -12.23 -18.49 -6.36
CA ILE A 429 -13.22 -19.03 -5.40
C ILE A 429 -14.63 -18.72 -5.88
N LYS A 430 -15.36 -19.76 -6.27
CA LYS A 430 -16.76 -19.68 -6.70
C LYS A 430 -17.73 -19.84 -5.53
N CYS A 431 -17.44 -20.70 -4.55
CA CYS A 431 -18.33 -20.95 -3.42
C CYS A 431 -17.57 -21.05 -2.08
N LEU A 432 -18.22 -20.65 -0.99
CA LEU A 432 -17.76 -20.98 0.37
C LEU A 432 -18.43 -22.26 0.85
N SER A 433 -17.73 -23.11 1.59
CA SER A 433 -18.35 -24.30 2.20
C SER A 433 -19.24 -23.92 3.39
N LYS A 434 -20.21 -24.78 3.72
CA LYS A 434 -21.07 -24.61 4.91
C LYS A 434 -20.27 -24.47 6.22
N GLY A 435 -19.04 -24.97 6.26
CA GLY A 435 -18.14 -24.82 7.39
C GLY A 435 -17.82 -23.36 7.73
N ILE A 436 -17.96 -22.40 6.81
CA ILE A 436 -17.57 -21.00 7.03
C ILE A 436 -18.23 -20.40 8.29
N TRP A 437 -19.46 -20.82 8.60
CA TRP A 437 -20.21 -20.37 9.77
C TRP A 437 -19.57 -20.77 11.10
N LYS A 438 -18.61 -21.71 11.13
CA LYS A 438 -17.85 -22.08 12.33
C LYS A 438 -16.80 -21.04 12.72
N LEU A 439 -16.40 -20.15 11.79
CA LEU A 439 -15.34 -19.17 12.01
C LEU A 439 -15.83 -17.93 12.78
N GLN A 440 -16.29 -18.14 14.02
CA GLN A 440 -16.93 -17.10 14.83
C GLN A 440 -16.00 -15.92 15.20
N LYS A 441 -14.68 -16.10 15.11
CA LYS A 441 -13.68 -15.03 15.33
C LYS A 441 -13.29 -14.27 14.06
N LEU A 442 -13.82 -14.66 12.90
CA LEU A 442 -13.48 -14.03 11.62
C LEU A 442 -13.94 -12.58 11.60
N ARG A 443 -13.00 -11.68 11.30
CA ARG A 443 -13.21 -10.22 11.19
C ARG A 443 -13.12 -9.76 9.75
N HIS A 444 -12.26 -10.40 8.95
CA HIS A 444 -11.96 -9.97 7.60
C HIS A 444 -12.00 -11.15 6.63
N LEU A 445 -12.89 -11.08 5.64
CA LEU A 445 -12.97 -12.03 4.52
C LEU A 445 -12.81 -11.28 3.19
N TYR A 446 -11.68 -11.51 2.52
CA TYR A 446 -11.37 -10.91 1.24
C TYR A 446 -11.36 -11.96 0.14
N LEU A 447 -12.27 -11.80 -0.82
CA LEU A 447 -12.38 -12.58 -2.04
C LEU A 447 -12.43 -11.62 -3.24
N ASP A 448 -12.06 -12.09 -4.41
CA ASP A 448 -12.16 -11.31 -5.65
C ASP A 448 -13.48 -11.46 -6.38
N GLY A 449 -14.25 -12.51 -6.05
CA GLY A 449 -15.61 -12.72 -6.49
C GLY A 449 -15.81 -12.88 -8.01
N PRO A 450 -17.04 -13.18 -8.44
CA PRO A 450 -18.22 -13.42 -7.61
C PRO A 450 -18.18 -14.77 -6.86
N THR A 451 -18.40 -14.75 -5.54
CA THR A 451 -18.40 -15.96 -4.69
C THR A 451 -19.74 -16.14 -3.96
N TYR A 452 -20.32 -17.33 -4.02
CA TYR A 452 -21.57 -17.68 -3.34
C TYR A 452 -21.37 -17.99 -1.85
N LEU A 453 -22.25 -17.44 -1.01
CA LEU A 453 -22.38 -17.83 0.39
C LEU A 453 -23.25 -19.10 0.50
N PRO A 454 -22.90 -20.05 1.38
CA PRO A 454 -23.69 -21.25 1.59
C PRO A 454 -25.01 -20.92 2.30
N ARG A 455 -26.10 -21.60 1.92
CA ARG A 455 -27.37 -21.52 2.64
C ARG A 455 -27.23 -22.00 4.08
N THR A 456 -27.99 -21.38 4.97
CA THR A 456 -28.14 -21.80 6.37
C THR A 456 -29.60 -21.75 6.78
N ASP A 457 -30.10 -22.86 7.28
CA ASP A 457 -31.46 -22.97 7.85
C ASP A 457 -31.48 -22.53 9.33
N ASN A 458 -30.29 -22.39 9.95
CA ASN A 458 -30.09 -22.02 11.34
C ASN A 458 -29.86 -20.50 11.51
N GLU A 459 -29.87 -20.03 12.76
CA GLU A 459 -29.45 -18.67 13.14
C GLU A 459 -27.95 -18.35 12.95
N ALA A 460 -27.23 -19.21 12.23
CA ALA A 460 -25.80 -19.07 12.02
C ALA A 460 -25.45 -17.75 11.31
N GLY A 461 -24.54 -16.99 11.93
CA GLY A 461 -24.00 -15.74 11.41
C GLY A 461 -22.53 -15.60 11.77
N LEU A 462 -21.91 -14.51 11.33
CA LEU A 462 -20.52 -14.17 11.66
C LEU A 462 -20.53 -12.84 12.44
N PRO A 463 -20.67 -12.88 13.77
CA PRO A 463 -20.92 -11.71 14.59
C PRO A 463 -19.73 -10.74 14.63
N ASN A 464 -18.50 -11.24 14.47
CA ASN A 464 -17.29 -10.43 14.50
C ASN A 464 -16.85 -9.90 13.13
N LEU A 465 -17.56 -10.25 12.05
CA LEU A 465 -17.16 -9.91 10.69
C LEU A 465 -17.35 -8.40 10.44
N GLN A 466 -16.26 -7.75 10.04
CA GLN A 466 -16.19 -6.32 9.75
C GLN A 466 -16.01 -6.04 8.26
N VAL A 467 -15.32 -6.93 7.53
CA VAL A 467 -15.10 -6.79 6.09
C VAL A 467 -15.48 -8.07 5.37
N LEU A 468 -16.32 -7.92 4.35
CA LEU A 468 -16.76 -8.99 3.45
C LEU A 468 -16.71 -8.47 2.02
N THR A 469 -15.82 -9.00 1.17
CA THR A 469 -15.74 -8.59 -0.25
C THR A 469 -15.70 -9.78 -1.19
N GLY A 470 -16.16 -9.57 -2.42
CA GLY A 470 -16.15 -10.60 -3.47
C GLY A 470 -17.41 -11.47 -3.49
N ILE A 471 -18.50 -11.04 -2.86
CA ILE A 471 -19.70 -11.85 -2.72
C ILE A 471 -20.63 -11.67 -3.92
N ALA A 472 -21.10 -12.79 -4.48
CA ALA A 472 -22.10 -12.81 -5.53
C ALA A 472 -23.45 -12.35 -4.96
N LEU A 473 -24.07 -11.35 -5.60
CA LEU A 473 -25.41 -10.90 -5.24
C LEU A 473 -26.47 -11.88 -5.77
N ASN A 474 -27.31 -12.37 -4.88
CA ASN A 474 -28.48 -13.22 -5.15
C ASN A 474 -29.48 -13.18 -3.97
N HIS A 475 -30.65 -13.79 -4.13
CA HIS A 475 -31.69 -13.83 -3.09
C HIS A 475 -31.23 -14.41 -1.74
N ASP A 476 -30.35 -15.41 -1.75
CA ASP A 476 -29.83 -16.00 -0.51
C ASP A 476 -28.96 -14.99 0.25
N THR A 477 -28.09 -14.25 -0.44
CA THR A 477 -27.25 -13.21 0.16
C THR A 477 -28.09 -12.03 0.68
N GLU A 478 -29.12 -11.61 -0.03
CA GLU A 478 -30.06 -10.58 0.43
C GLU A 478 -30.80 -11.01 1.70
N SER A 479 -31.22 -12.28 1.77
CA SER A 479 -31.83 -12.87 2.96
C SER A 479 -30.89 -12.83 4.16
N LEU A 480 -29.58 -13.06 3.95
CA LEU A 480 -28.58 -12.99 5.03
C LEU A 480 -28.38 -11.56 5.54
N PHE A 481 -28.39 -10.56 4.65
CA PHE A 481 -28.26 -9.14 5.04
C PHE A 481 -29.49 -8.64 5.77
N SER A 482 -30.69 -8.95 5.27
CA SER A 482 -31.96 -8.56 5.89
C SER A 482 -32.15 -9.18 7.28
N LYS A 483 -31.62 -10.39 7.51
CA LYS A 483 -31.58 -11.06 8.81
C LYS A 483 -30.42 -10.61 9.72
N ALA A 484 -29.66 -9.57 9.34
CA ALA A 484 -28.54 -9.02 10.08
C ALA A 484 -27.50 -10.06 10.54
N ARG A 485 -27.21 -11.08 9.70
CA ARG A 485 -26.25 -12.16 10.04
C ARG A 485 -24.78 -11.68 10.17
N PHE A 486 -24.52 -10.43 9.84
CA PHE A 486 -23.22 -9.75 9.94
C PHE A 486 -23.37 -8.42 10.69
N PRO A 487 -23.71 -8.44 12.00
CA PRO A 487 -24.12 -7.22 12.72
C PRO A 487 -23.03 -6.14 12.78
N ASN A 488 -21.75 -6.54 12.83
CA ASN A 488 -20.60 -5.62 12.93
C ASN A 488 -19.96 -5.26 11.58
N LEU A 489 -20.63 -5.55 10.46
CA LEU A 489 -20.06 -5.35 9.13
C LEU A 489 -19.90 -3.85 8.83
N ARG A 490 -18.66 -3.43 8.53
CA ARG A 490 -18.30 -2.05 8.18
C ARG A 490 -18.07 -1.85 6.68
N LYS A 491 -17.63 -2.91 5.99
CA LYS A 491 -17.38 -2.89 4.55
C LYS A 491 -17.95 -4.12 3.85
N LEU A 492 -18.78 -3.88 2.84
CA LEU A 492 -19.36 -4.90 1.98
C LEU A 492 -18.91 -4.70 0.53
N GLY A 493 -18.54 -5.78 -0.16
CA GLY A 493 -18.17 -5.79 -1.57
C GLY A 493 -18.95 -6.84 -2.35
N LEU A 494 -19.83 -6.38 -3.24
CA LEU A 494 -20.75 -7.20 -4.02
C LEU A 494 -20.35 -7.26 -5.49
N TYR A 495 -20.65 -8.39 -6.12
CA TYR A 495 -20.40 -8.70 -7.53
C TYR A 495 -21.65 -9.29 -8.14
N THR A 496 -21.91 -9.00 -9.42
CA THR A 496 -22.88 -9.75 -10.23
C THR A 496 -22.18 -10.65 -11.23
N LEU A 497 -22.88 -11.73 -11.60
CA LEU A 497 -22.31 -12.86 -12.36
C LEU A 497 -22.40 -12.66 -13.87
N TYR A 498 -23.45 -11.99 -14.36
CA TYR A 498 -23.75 -11.88 -15.78
C TYR A 498 -24.00 -10.43 -16.19
N ALA A 499 -23.54 -10.07 -17.39
CA ALA A 499 -23.79 -8.75 -17.96
C ALA A 499 -25.27 -8.50 -18.33
N LEU A 500 -26.04 -9.58 -18.47
CA LEU A 500 -27.42 -9.55 -18.96
C LEU A 500 -28.46 -9.70 -17.84
N GLU A 501 -28.09 -10.25 -16.68
CA GLU A 501 -28.99 -10.31 -15.51
C GLU A 501 -28.76 -9.09 -14.64
N SER A 502 -29.62 -8.07 -14.80
CA SER A 502 -29.61 -6.92 -13.90
C SER A 502 -30.18 -7.34 -12.54
N PHE A 503 -29.32 -7.72 -11.60
CA PHE A 503 -29.75 -7.87 -10.21
C PHE A 503 -30.00 -6.49 -9.59
N VAL A 504 -31.17 -6.36 -8.98
CA VAL A 504 -31.57 -5.16 -8.24
C VAL A 504 -31.28 -5.42 -6.78
N LEU A 505 -30.29 -4.71 -6.22
CA LEU A 505 -30.09 -4.68 -4.79
C LEU A 505 -31.02 -3.62 -4.18
N SER A 506 -32.00 -4.07 -3.40
CA SER A 506 -32.80 -3.14 -2.61
C SER A 506 -32.00 -2.67 -1.39
N LEU A 507 -31.83 -1.35 -1.24
CA LEU A 507 -31.10 -0.79 -0.09
C LEU A 507 -31.76 -1.11 1.27
N SER A 508 -33.05 -1.47 1.28
CA SER A 508 -33.74 -1.99 2.47
C SER A 508 -33.11 -3.28 2.99
N ASN A 509 -32.54 -4.12 2.11
CA ASN A 509 -31.96 -5.41 2.50
C ASN A 509 -30.67 -5.23 3.33
N ILE A 510 -29.96 -4.11 3.14
CA ILE A 510 -28.73 -3.80 3.89
C ILE A 510 -28.97 -2.82 5.04
N HIS A 511 -30.17 -2.25 5.17
CA HIS A 511 -30.52 -1.34 6.26
C HIS A 511 -30.28 -1.92 7.68
N PRO A 512 -30.51 -3.23 7.94
CA PRO A 512 -30.20 -3.83 9.24
C PRO A 512 -28.70 -3.82 9.61
N LEU A 513 -27.80 -3.60 8.65
CA LEU A 513 -26.35 -3.53 8.86
C LEU A 513 -25.94 -2.13 9.36
N ARG A 514 -26.26 -1.83 10.62
CA ARG A 514 -26.13 -0.50 11.24
C ARG A 514 -24.72 0.08 11.32
N HIS A 515 -23.70 -0.75 11.10
CA HIS A 515 -22.29 -0.32 11.12
C HIS A 515 -21.68 -0.20 9.72
N LEU A 516 -22.47 -0.44 8.66
CA LEU A 516 -21.98 -0.46 7.29
C LEU A 516 -21.66 0.96 6.81
N GLN A 517 -20.38 1.21 6.54
CA GLN A 517 -19.86 2.51 6.13
C GLN A 517 -19.42 2.51 4.67
N THR A 518 -18.90 1.38 4.18
CA THR A 518 -18.37 1.26 2.82
C THR A 518 -19.11 0.19 2.03
N LEU A 519 -19.67 0.58 0.88
CA LEU A 519 -20.23 -0.35 -0.10
C LEU A 519 -19.40 -0.32 -1.38
N LYS A 520 -18.87 -1.47 -1.79
CA LYS A 520 -18.22 -1.66 -3.09
C LYS A 520 -19.14 -2.48 -3.97
N ILE A 521 -19.46 -1.95 -5.13
CA ILE A 521 -20.27 -2.57 -6.16
C ILE A 521 -19.36 -2.82 -7.36
N CYS A 522 -19.34 -4.06 -7.82
CA CYS A 522 -18.64 -4.46 -9.02
C CYS A 522 -19.65 -5.07 -9.99
N LYS A 523 -19.56 -4.75 -11.29
CA LYS A 523 -20.49 -5.25 -12.31
C LYS A 523 -21.93 -4.71 -12.14
N TYR A 524 -22.84 -5.17 -12.97
CA TYR A 524 -24.22 -4.67 -13.11
C TYR A 524 -25.07 -4.84 -11.84
N VAL A 525 -25.00 -3.89 -10.89
CA VAL A 525 -25.93 -3.80 -9.75
C VAL A 525 -26.77 -2.54 -9.90
N ARG A 526 -28.09 -2.69 -9.96
CA ARG A 526 -29.01 -1.56 -9.83
C ARG A 526 -29.37 -1.36 -8.37
N LEU A 527 -29.23 -0.14 -7.89
CA LEU A 527 -29.66 0.25 -6.54
C LEU A 527 -31.08 0.82 -6.62
N THR A 528 -31.94 0.40 -5.71
CA THR A 528 -33.31 0.94 -5.57
C THR A 528 -33.58 1.39 -4.14
N ASN A 529 -34.55 2.31 -4.00
CA ASN A 529 -35.10 2.85 -2.75
C ASN A 529 -34.15 3.65 -1.84
N PRO A 530 -34.03 4.98 -2.03
CA PRO A 530 -33.40 5.87 -1.05
C PRO A 530 -34.40 6.57 -0.12
N SER A 531 -35.69 6.65 -0.45
CA SER A 531 -36.53 7.81 -0.09
C SER A 531 -36.93 7.93 1.40
N SER A 532 -36.52 7.01 2.28
CA SER A 532 -36.83 7.09 3.72
C SER A 532 -35.84 6.37 4.65
N LEU A 533 -34.79 5.73 4.12
CA LEU A 533 -33.89 4.89 4.91
C LEU A 533 -32.62 5.65 5.32
N GLN A 534 -32.45 5.87 6.62
CA GLN A 534 -31.19 6.37 7.17
C GLN A 534 -30.13 5.25 7.11
N LEU A 535 -29.25 5.31 6.11
CA LEU A 535 -28.08 4.45 6.00
C LEU A 535 -26.85 5.14 6.55
N THR A 536 -25.95 4.37 7.15
CA THR A 536 -24.65 4.84 7.68
C THR A 536 -23.53 4.87 6.63
N LEU A 537 -23.88 4.68 5.35
CA LEU A 537 -22.92 4.63 4.25
C LEU A 537 -22.24 5.99 4.06
N THR A 538 -20.93 6.02 4.23
CA THR A 538 -20.08 7.20 3.99
C THR A 538 -19.32 7.10 2.69
N LYS A 539 -19.14 5.89 2.17
CA LYS A 539 -18.34 5.62 0.97
C LYS A 539 -18.97 4.60 0.06
N ILE A 540 -19.10 4.97 -1.22
CA ILE A 540 -19.52 4.05 -2.28
C ILE A 540 -18.42 3.98 -3.34
N THR A 541 -18.08 2.77 -3.74
CA THR A 541 -17.17 2.51 -4.87
C THR A 541 -17.89 1.65 -5.88
N SER A 542 -18.11 2.19 -7.06
CA SER A 542 -18.54 1.43 -8.22
C SER A 542 -17.36 1.09 -9.12
N ARG A 543 -17.38 -0.12 -9.67
CA ARG A 543 -16.39 -0.62 -10.63
C ARG A 543 -17.07 -1.43 -11.74
N ASP A 544 -16.71 -1.17 -12.99
CA ASP A 544 -17.06 -2.07 -14.11
C ASP A 544 -18.57 -2.22 -14.30
N VAL A 545 -19.28 -1.10 -14.30
CA VAL A 545 -20.75 -1.06 -14.43
C VAL A 545 -21.13 -0.30 -15.70
N PRO A 546 -21.53 -1.00 -16.77
CA PRO A 546 -22.01 -0.38 -17.99
C PRO A 546 -23.42 0.17 -17.82
N GLY A 547 -23.69 1.35 -18.39
CA GLY A 547 -25.05 1.89 -18.51
C GLY A 547 -25.59 2.45 -17.20
N TYR A 548 -24.84 3.36 -16.58
CA TYR A 548 -25.35 4.17 -15.49
C TYR A 548 -26.41 5.14 -16.02
N SER A 549 -27.66 4.96 -15.59
CA SER A 549 -28.74 5.89 -15.91
C SER A 549 -28.99 6.87 -14.76
N ALA A 550 -29.48 8.07 -15.09
CA ALA A 550 -29.85 9.11 -14.12
C ALA A 550 -30.64 8.60 -12.88
N PRO A 551 -31.58 7.64 -12.98
CA PRO A 551 -32.27 7.07 -11.82
C PRO A 551 -31.35 6.44 -10.77
N HIS A 552 -30.26 5.78 -11.18
CA HIS A 552 -29.31 5.17 -10.24
C HIS A 552 -28.60 6.25 -9.41
N PHE A 553 -28.18 7.34 -10.05
CA PHE A 553 -27.56 8.47 -9.35
C PHE A 553 -28.55 9.27 -8.54
N GLY A 554 -29.81 9.34 -8.95
CA GLY A 554 -30.90 9.82 -8.10
C GLY A 554 -30.91 9.13 -6.73
N VAL A 555 -30.76 7.79 -6.70
CA VAL A 555 -30.66 7.03 -5.45
C VAL A 555 -29.43 7.40 -4.63
N LEU A 556 -28.26 7.44 -5.26
CA LEU A 556 -27.00 7.76 -4.59
C LEU A 556 -26.96 9.19 -4.06
N SER A 557 -27.53 10.14 -4.80
CA SER A 557 -27.53 11.56 -4.48
C SER A 557 -28.35 11.90 -3.23
N ASN A 558 -29.32 11.05 -2.90
CA ASN A 558 -30.20 11.17 -1.73
C ASN A 558 -29.61 10.55 -0.45
N LEU A 559 -28.43 9.91 -0.51
CA LEU A 559 -27.81 9.31 0.67
C LEU A 559 -27.23 10.39 1.59
N ALA A 560 -27.92 10.64 2.70
CA ALA A 560 -27.62 11.73 3.63
C ALA A 560 -26.22 11.70 4.26
N ASN A 561 -25.56 10.54 4.32
CA ASN A 561 -24.23 10.41 4.93
C ASN A 561 -23.09 10.18 3.92
N LEU A 562 -23.39 10.17 2.61
CA LEU A 562 -22.41 9.85 1.58
C LEU A 562 -21.40 10.99 1.41
N ARG A 563 -20.14 10.73 1.77
CA ARG A 563 -19.02 11.68 1.69
C ARG A 563 -18.06 11.38 0.55
N ILE A 564 -17.93 10.11 0.17
CA ILE A 564 -16.96 9.68 -0.84
C ILE A 564 -17.66 8.82 -1.89
N LEU A 565 -17.63 9.28 -3.14
CA LEU A 565 -18.07 8.53 -4.30
C LEU A 565 -16.88 8.24 -5.20
N LYS A 566 -16.70 6.97 -5.55
CA LYS A 566 -15.67 6.53 -6.49
C LYS A 566 -16.28 5.70 -7.60
N VAL A 567 -16.05 6.08 -8.85
CA VAL A 567 -16.45 5.36 -10.05
C VAL A 567 -15.19 4.96 -10.81
N VAL A 568 -15.08 3.69 -11.19
CA VAL A 568 -13.90 3.15 -11.86
C VAL A 568 -14.32 2.23 -12.99
N ASP A 569 -13.57 2.20 -14.09
CA ASP A 569 -13.71 1.20 -15.15
C ASP A 569 -15.15 1.14 -15.72
N SER A 570 -15.82 2.26 -16.00
CA SER A 570 -17.25 2.28 -16.38
C SER A 570 -17.48 2.93 -17.76
N CYS A 571 -18.62 2.70 -18.40
CA CYS A 571 -18.97 3.30 -19.69
C CYS A 571 -20.46 3.69 -19.75
N ASN A 572 -20.81 4.61 -20.66
CA ASN A 572 -22.16 5.20 -20.78
C ASN A 572 -22.63 5.75 -19.44
N PHE A 573 -21.94 6.79 -18.99
CA PHE A 573 -22.08 7.34 -17.65
C PHE A 573 -22.87 8.65 -17.70
N ASP A 574 -24.16 8.58 -17.38
CA ASP A 574 -25.03 9.75 -17.31
C ASP A 574 -25.23 10.20 -15.85
N LEU A 575 -24.70 11.38 -15.52
CA LEU A 575 -24.75 12.00 -14.21
C LEU A 575 -25.51 13.32 -14.28
N ASP A 576 -26.80 13.27 -13.96
CA ASP A 576 -27.65 14.45 -13.80
C ASP A 576 -27.80 14.84 -12.33
N CYS A 577 -27.29 16.02 -11.98
CA CYS A 577 -27.28 16.55 -10.62
C CYS A 577 -28.20 17.78 -10.49
N ASN A 578 -29.26 17.62 -9.69
CA ASN A 578 -30.16 18.72 -9.31
C ASN A 578 -29.59 19.55 -8.14
N GLU A 579 -30.23 20.67 -7.81
CA GLU A 579 -29.74 21.64 -6.80
C GLU A 579 -29.48 21.04 -5.40
N SER A 580 -30.10 19.92 -5.07
CA SER A 580 -29.93 19.21 -3.79
C SER A 580 -29.21 17.87 -3.92
N SER A 581 -28.66 17.54 -5.09
CA SER A 581 -27.96 16.28 -5.29
C SER A 581 -26.63 16.28 -4.52
N PHE A 582 -26.36 15.19 -3.77
CA PHE A 582 -25.07 14.95 -3.11
C PHE A 582 -24.67 16.03 -2.08
N CYS A 583 -25.61 16.46 -1.23
CA CYS A 583 -25.38 17.54 -0.25
C CYS A 583 -24.19 17.36 0.71
N GLN A 584 -23.77 16.12 0.98
CA GLN A 584 -22.67 15.80 1.91
C GLN A 584 -21.41 15.26 1.23
N LEU A 585 -21.38 15.22 -0.11
CA LEU A 585 -20.25 14.66 -0.84
C LEU A 585 -19.03 15.57 -0.71
N GLU A 586 -17.96 15.04 -0.13
CA GLU A 586 -16.68 15.74 0.10
C GLU A 586 -15.66 15.37 -0.98
N VAL A 587 -15.68 14.12 -1.48
CA VAL A 587 -14.72 13.62 -2.47
C VAL A 587 -15.41 12.84 -3.57
N PHE A 588 -15.17 13.25 -4.82
CA PHE A 588 -15.62 12.55 -6.01
C PHE A 588 -14.43 12.11 -6.85
N LYS A 589 -14.34 10.81 -7.16
CA LYS A 589 -13.28 10.25 -7.99
C LYS A 589 -13.85 9.45 -9.16
N MET A 590 -13.43 9.80 -10.37
CA MET A 590 -13.68 9.06 -11.60
C MET A 590 -12.35 8.57 -12.17
N ALA A 591 -12.29 7.29 -12.57
CA ALA A 591 -11.08 6.74 -13.17
C ALA A 591 -11.39 5.69 -14.24
N ARG A 592 -10.89 5.86 -15.47
CA ARG A 592 -11.19 4.97 -16.61
C ARG A 592 -12.70 4.86 -16.85
N VAL A 593 -13.33 6.02 -17.03
CA VAL A 593 -14.76 6.11 -17.32
C VAL A 593 -14.95 6.72 -18.71
N THR A 594 -15.69 6.08 -19.60
CA THR A 594 -15.94 6.55 -20.98
C THR A 594 -17.38 7.00 -21.17
N ASP A 595 -17.62 7.81 -22.22
CA ASP A 595 -18.94 8.27 -22.63
C ASP A 595 -19.70 8.97 -21.49
N ILE A 596 -19.02 9.94 -20.84
CA ILE A 596 -19.58 10.67 -19.71
C ILE A 596 -20.44 11.84 -20.19
N GLN A 597 -21.72 11.82 -19.80
CA GLN A 597 -22.60 12.99 -19.82
C GLN A 597 -22.75 13.48 -18.39
N TRP A 598 -22.30 14.71 -18.11
CA TRP A 598 -22.37 15.27 -16.76
C TRP A 598 -23.08 16.62 -16.80
N THR A 599 -24.32 16.64 -16.32
CA THR A 599 -25.12 17.85 -16.13
C THR A 599 -25.19 18.21 -14.65
N MET A 600 -24.92 19.47 -14.32
CA MET A 600 -24.92 19.94 -12.93
C MET A 600 -25.67 21.26 -12.83
N LYS A 601 -26.70 21.32 -12.00
CA LYS A 601 -27.40 22.57 -11.66
C LYS A 601 -26.70 23.29 -10.51
N LYS A 602 -26.84 24.61 -10.49
CA LYS A 602 -26.33 25.46 -9.41
C LYS A 602 -26.87 24.98 -8.04
N GLY A 603 -25.98 24.73 -7.09
CA GLY A 603 -26.33 24.22 -5.75
C GLY A 603 -26.03 22.74 -5.53
N ALA A 604 -25.84 21.95 -6.61
CA ALA A 604 -25.41 20.57 -6.50
C ALA A 604 -24.01 20.43 -5.84
N MET A 605 -23.77 19.32 -5.14
CA MET A 605 -22.47 18.99 -4.53
C MET A 605 -21.83 20.14 -3.69
N PRO A 606 -22.57 20.82 -2.81
CA PRO A 606 -22.12 22.07 -2.17
C PRO A 606 -20.92 21.89 -1.23
N ARG A 607 -20.63 20.67 -0.79
CA ARG A 607 -19.53 20.34 0.13
C ARG A 607 -18.34 19.65 -0.56
N LEU A 608 -18.33 19.58 -1.89
CA LEU A 608 -17.27 18.91 -2.63
C LEU A 608 -15.94 19.65 -2.42
N GLN A 609 -14.96 18.96 -1.84
CA GLN A 609 -13.64 19.49 -1.53
C GLN A 609 -12.57 18.99 -2.51
N ARG A 610 -12.71 17.74 -2.97
CA ARG A 610 -11.75 17.10 -3.86
C ARG A 610 -12.41 16.40 -5.03
N LEU A 611 -11.98 16.74 -6.24
CA LEU A 611 -12.37 16.08 -7.49
C LEU A 611 -11.14 15.42 -8.11
N VAL A 612 -11.22 14.12 -8.39
CA VAL A 612 -10.13 13.38 -9.04
C VAL A 612 -10.64 12.73 -10.32
N ILE A 613 -10.09 13.12 -11.46
CA ILE A 613 -10.45 12.61 -12.78
C ILE A 613 -9.21 11.95 -13.38
N HIS A 614 -9.29 10.67 -13.75
CA HIS A 614 -8.13 9.94 -14.27
C HIS A 614 -8.49 9.08 -15.48
N ARG A 615 -7.99 9.41 -16.68
CA ARG A 615 -8.31 8.70 -17.94
C ARG A 615 -9.81 8.60 -18.17
N CYS A 616 -10.50 9.73 -18.19
CA CYS A 616 -11.95 9.76 -18.41
C CYS A 616 -12.26 10.51 -19.69
N ASP A 617 -13.31 10.08 -20.39
CA ASP A 617 -13.79 10.70 -21.63
C ASP A 617 -15.16 11.34 -21.38
N PHE A 618 -15.25 12.65 -21.67
CA PHE A 618 -16.43 13.47 -21.41
C PHE A 618 -16.96 14.03 -22.71
N HIS A 619 -18.28 14.03 -22.86
CA HIS A 619 -18.93 14.81 -23.92
C HIS A 619 -18.84 16.31 -23.60
N MET A 620 -19.18 16.68 -22.37
CA MET A 620 -19.03 18.03 -21.83
C MET A 620 -18.82 17.94 -20.32
N ILE A 621 -18.00 18.84 -19.76
CA ILE A 621 -17.80 18.98 -18.32
C ILE A 621 -18.52 20.26 -17.85
N PRO A 622 -19.30 20.23 -16.75
CA PRO A 622 -19.99 21.40 -16.21
C PRO A 622 -19.02 22.32 -15.47
N LEU A 623 -18.15 22.97 -16.23
CA LEU A 623 -17.00 23.73 -15.72
C LEU A 623 -17.42 24.99 -14.97
N ASP A 624 -18.41 25.73 -15.49
CA ASP A 624 -18.91 26.96 -14.89
C ASP A 624 -19.51 26.68 -13.50
N GLU A 625 -20.27 25.60 -13.37
CA GLU A 625 -20.88 25.21 -12.11
C GLU A 625 -19.84 24.65 -11.13
N LEU A 626 -18.83 23.90 -11.60
CA LEU A 626 -17.71 23.45 -10.76
C LEU A 626 -16.91 24.63 -10.21
N CYS A 627 -16.70 25.67 -11.00
CA CYS A 627 -16.01 26.90 -10.56
C CYS A 627 -16.79 27.68 -9.50
N CYS A 628 -18.12 27.51 -9.46
CA CYS A 628 -18.97 28.13 -8.45
C CYS A 628 -18.93 27.40 -7.09
N LEU A 629 -18.28 26.24 -6.98
CA LEU A 629 -18.20 25.48 -5.73
C LEU A 629 -17.18 26.08 -4.76
N ALA A 630 -17.67 26.85 -3.80
CA ALA A 630 -16.83 27.49 -2.78
C ALA A 630 -16.02 26.51 -1.90
N ALA A 631 -16.46 25.25 -1.79
CA ALA A 631 -15.78 24.23 -0.98
C ALA A 631 -14.64 23.51 -1.72
N LEU A 632 -14.57 23.61 -3.05
CA LEU A 632 -13.64 22.86 -3.88
C LEU A 632 -12.22 23.42 -3.73
N ARG A 633 -11.29 22.57 -3.29
CA ARG A 633 -9.90 22.96 -2.98
C ARG A 633 -8.86 22.20 -3.80
N ASP A 634 -9.19 20.99 -4.21
CA ASP A 634 -8.25 20.07 -4.84
C ASP A 634 -8.91 19.44 -6.08
N VAL A 635 -8.42 19.79 -7.26
CA VAL A 635 -8.87 19.24 -8.53
C VAL A 635 -7.66 18.59 -9.20
N GLU A 636 -7.65 17.26 -9.19
CA GLU A 636 -6.57 16.45 -9.74
C GLU A 636 -7.05 15.80 -11.04
N ILE A 637 -6.51 16.24 -12.17
CA ILE A 637 -6.88 15.68 -13.47
C ILE A 637 -5.66 15.06 -14.15
N LEU A 638 -5.76 13.75 -14.40
CA LEU A 638 -4.69 12.93 -14.92
C LEU A 638 -5.12 12.29 -16.24
N HIS A 639 -4.28 12.43 -17.27
CA HIS A 639 -4.47 11.79 -18.58
C HIS A 639 -5.82 12.15 -19.26
N LEU A 640 -6.04 13.43 -19.55
CA LEU A 640 -7.17 13.93 -20.35
C LEU A 640 -6.97 13.69 -21.85
N ASN A 641 -8.09 13.64 -22.56
CA ASN A 641 -8.14 13.88 -24.00
C ASN A 641 -7.56 15.29 -24.31
N PRO A 642 -6.67 15.45 -25.32
CA PRO A 642 -6.11 16.74 -25.71
C PRO A 642 -7.11 17.89 -25.94
N GLU A 643 -8.35 17.59 -26.37
CA GLU A 643 -9.38 18.61 -26.60
C GLU A 643 -9.91 19.20 -25.28
N LEU A 644 -10.27 18.35 -24.32
CA LEU A 644 -10.68 18.76 -22.97
C LEU A 644 -9.54 19.43 -22.18
N ALA A 645 -8.29 19.03 -22.43
CA ALA A 645 -7.12 19.70 -21.85
C ALA A 645 -7.00 21.17 -22.29
N LYS A 646 -7.42 21.51 -23.51
CA LYS A 646 -7.44 22.90 -24.01
C LYS A 646 -8.54 23.73 -23.34
N GLU A 647 -9.72 23.16 -23.10
CA GLU A 647 -10.81 23.83 -22.36
C GLU A 647 -10.42 24.10 -20.90
N LEU A 648 -9.75 23.14 -20.24
CA LEU A 648 -9.28 23.29 -18.86
C LEU A 648 -8.13 24.30 -18.70
N GLN A 649 -7.28 24.47 -19.72
CA GLN A 649 -6.27 25.53 -19.72
C GLN A 649 -6.86 26.93 -19.80
N GLN A 650 -8.07 27.09 -20.35
CA GLN A 650 -8.76 28.39 -20.35
C GLN A 650 -9.29 28.77 -18.95
N LEU A 651 -9.62 27.80 -18.11
CA LEU A 651 -10.05 28.00 -16.72
C LEU A 651 -8.95 28.38 -15.73
N GLN A 652 -7.71 27.94 -15.97
CA GLN A 652 -6.57 28.34 -15.14
C GLN A 652 -6.29 29.85 -15.19
N ARG A 653 -6.76 30.54 -16.24
CA ARG A 653 -6.61 32.00 -16.37
C ARG A 653 -7.63 32.79 -15.54
N SER A 654 -8.72 32.16 -15.08
CA SER A 654 -9.83 32.84 -14.38
C SER A 654 -9.97 32.47 -12.90
N SER A 655 -9.41 31.36 -12.40
CA SER A 655 -9.47 31.00 -10.97
C SER A 655 -8.09 30.80 -10.34
N LYS A 656 -7.90 31.38 -9.15
CA LYS A 656 -6.69 31.18 -8.34
C LYS A 656 -6.76 29.81 -7.67
N SER A 657 -5.76 28.96 -7.96
CA SER A 657 -5.46 27.64 -7.39
C SER A 657 -6.05 26.41 -8.11
N ILE A 658 -5.48 26.09 -9.28
CA ILE A 658 -5.55 24.74 -9.87
C ILE A 658 -4.11 24.33 -10.21
N HIS A 659 -3.57 23.32 -9.51
CA HIS A 659 -2.30 22.69 -9.87
C HIS A 659 -2.57 21.56 -10.87
N LEU A 660 -2.13 21.76 -12.12
CA LEU A 660 -2.11 20.73 -13.18
C LEU A 660 -0.88 19.83 -13.05
#